data_AF-A0AAU7YXL0-F1
#
_entry.id   AF-A0AAU7YXL0-F1
#
_cell.length_a   1.000
_cell.length_b   1.000
_cell.length_c   1.000
_cell.angle_alpha   90.00
_cell.angle_beta   90.00
_cell.angle_gamma   90.00
#
_symmetry.space_group_name_H-M   'P 1'
#
loop_
_entity.id
_entity.type
_entity.pdbx_description
1 polymer ?
#
loop_
_entity_poly.entity_id
_entity_poly.type
_entity_poly.pdbx_seq_one_letter_code
_entity_poly.pdbx_strand_id
1 'polypeptide(L)'
;MGRTFRKVLGACLGLFFCVGLVSCGGRSKPAPESTPADFSLASTPTTITVVPGGPGQQVSVSATAANGFTGMVTVAISGLPGGVSAQPSTLTLTPGTAQSITVTASAGAAAGNATLTLTGTSGPLTHSATVAATVSAPPPDFTLTLAPASLTVVGGSAGLPVSVTAAAVNSFTGGVAVAITGLPAGVTANPATLTLTPGTAQSVLLTAAPTAAAATATVTFTGTSGSLTHSTMLALTVQAIAMTNAPDVTTFHYDVARDGLNAQETILTQSNVNSTQFGKIGFDAVDGKVDAQPLFLANVFIGGQLHNVLYVSTEHDSVYAFDADSGTQLWKTSTLGNGETTSDDHGCSQITPEIGITSTPVIDRKQGTNGSLFTIGMSKDANGGYHQRLHALDLTTGVDTGASTEIAATYPGKGDNSQNGSVVFDPAQYAERAALLLLSGNIYTGWTSHCDSGPYTGWVIGYSESTLAQTQVLNLSPNGHEGSIWMSGDGLAADSSGFIYLLQANGTFDTTLDSNGFPALGDYGNAMVKLSTSGKLAVADYFETYNGVAESTQDLDLGSGGEILLPDQMDATGHVHHLIVGAGKDRNIYLADRDNLGKFNPANNPMDSNIYQEIPGAMEGQVFSTPAYFNGTVYYSSDGDTLKAFPLTNAVLATSPSSTTAVRFPHPGPTPSISANGTQNGIVWALESGLSSAGVLHAYDPSNLTHELYNSGQAANGRDSFGNGNKFITPMIVNGKVYVGTQNGVAVFGLLPTQ
;
A
#
# COMPACT_ATOMS: atom_id res chain seq x y z
N MET A 1 -37.10 -42.90 -14.28
CA MET A 1 -37.88 -43.83 -13.44
C MET A 1 -39.09 -43.08 -12.91
N GLY A 2 -40.30 -43.57 -13.17
CA GLY A 2 -41.57 -42.94 -12.71
C GLY A 2 -42.73 -43.25 -13.66
N ARG A 3 -43.46 -44.34 -13.39
CA ARG A 3 -44.65 -44.84 -14.11
C ARG A 3 -45.94 -44.36 -13.45
N THR A 4 -47.00 -44.10 -14.23
CA THR A 4 -48.42 -44.56 -14.05
C THR A 4 -49.31 -44.01 -15.20
N PHE A 5 -49.89 -44.80 -16.14
CA PHE A 5 -51.19 -45.55 -16.16
C PHE A 5 -52.46 -44.64 -15.97
N ARG A 6 -53.48 -44.55 -16.88
CA ARG A 6 -54.50 -45.51 -17.43
C ARG A 6 -55.25 -44.86 -18.64
N LYS A 7 -55.56 -45.54 -19.78
CA LYS A 7 -56.80 -46.29 -20.21
C LYS A 7 -58.11 -45.42 -20.21
N VAL A 8 -59.05 -45.39 -21.19
CA VAL A 8 -59.70 -46.47 -22.01
C VAL A 8 -60.80 -45.93 -23.01
N LEU A 9 -61.09 -46.72 -24.09
CA LEU A 9 -62.30 -46.88 -24.97
C LEU A 9 -62.91 -45.71 -25.79
N GLY A 10 -63.61 -45.90 -26.93
CA GLY A 10 -64.12 -47.06 -27.73
C GLY A 10 -64.63 -46.55 -29.10
N ALA A 11 -64.53 -47.26 -30.24
CA ALA A 11 -65.29 -48.43 -30.75
C ALA A 11 -66.57 -48.10 -31.57
N CYS A 12 -66.85 -48.97 -32.57
CA CYS A 12 -68.02 -49.11 -33.49
C CYS A 12 -67.92 -48.38 -34.84
N LEU A 13 -67.76 -49.02 -36.02
CA LEU A 13 -68.38 -50.20 -36.69
C LEU A 13 -69.76 -49.89 -37.32
N GLY A 14 -69.93 -50.15 -38.62
CA GLY A 14 -71.25 -50.19 -39.25
C GLY A 14 -71.27 -50.17 -40.78
N LEU A 15 -71.61 -51.31 -41.37
CA LEU A 15 -71.76 -51.64 -42.80
C LEU A 15 -73.27 -51.61 -43.20
N PHE A 16 -73.57 -51.82 -44.50
CA PHE A 16 -74.87 -52.14 -45.17
C PHE A 16 -75.69 -50.97 -45.76
N PHE A 17 -76.62 -51.14 -46.73
CA PHE A 17 -76.76 -51.90 -47.99
C PHE A 17 -78.14 -51.44 -48.56
N CYS A 18 -78.23 -51.22 -49.88
CA CYS A 18 -79.40 -51.34 -50.79
C CYS A 18 -80.83 -50.80 -50.49
N VAL A 19 -81.40 -50.17 -51.55
CA VAL A 19 -82.78 -50.30 -52.14
C VAL A 19 -83.98 -49.89 -51.26
N GLY A 20 -85.01 -49.14 -51.67
CA GLY A 20 -85.49 -48.52 -52.90
C GLY A 20 -86.97 -48.08 -52.71
N LEU A 21 -87.51 -47.32 -53.69
CA LEU A 21 -88.93 -47.14 -54.10
C LEU A 21 -89.86 -46.05 -53.46
N VAL A 22 -90.35 -45.17 -54.37
CA VAL A 22 -91.76 -44.71 -54.62
C VAL A 22 -92.34 -43.67 -53.61
N SER A 23 -92.96 -42.51 -53.96
CA SER A 23 -94.02 -42.21 -54.95
C SER A 23 -94.32 -40.69 -55.10
N CYS A 24 -94.74 -40.30 -56.31
CA CYS A 24 -95.77 -39.34 -56.79
C CYS A 24 -95.93 -37.86 -56.34
N GLY A 25 -96.08 -37.01 -57.39
CA GLY A 25 -96.92 -35.80 -57.46
C GLY A 25 -96.10 -34.55 -57.85
N GLY A 26 -96.16 -33.93 -59.03
CA GLY A 26 -97.19 -33.82 -60.05
C GLY A 26 -97.53 -32.33 -60.24
N ARG A 27 -96.85 -31.64 -61.17
CA ARG A 27 -97.36 -30.49 -61.97
C ARG A 27 -96.29 -29.94 -62.92
N SER A 28 -96.74 -29.64 -64.14
CA SER A 28 -96.02 -29.24 -65.35
C SER A 28 -95.50 -27.78 -65.37
N LYS A 29 -94.25 -27.55 -65.84
CA LYS A 29 -93.69 -26.41 -66.64
C LYS A 29 -92.13 -26.41 -66.58
N PRO A 30 -91.39 -25.64 -67.41
CA PRO A 30 -91.20 -25.60 -68.87
C PRO A 30 -89.94 -26.40 -69.30
N ALA A 31 -89.54 -26.35 -70.59
CA ALA A 31 -88.30 -26.96 -71.10
C ALA A 31 -87.04 -26.45 -70.37
N PRO A 32 -86.01 -27.30 -70.12
CA PRO A 32 -84.77 -26.86 -69.52
C PRO A 32 -83.96 -26.02 -70.52
N GLU A 33 -83.68 -24.77 -70.16
CA GLU A 33 -82.56 -24.03 -70.73
C GLU A 33 -81.27 -24.81 -70.41
N SER A 34 -80.44 -25.02 -71.43
CA SER A 34 -79.10 -25.59 -71.24
C SER A 34 -78.27 -24.63 -70.38
N THR A 35 -77.94 -25.03 -69.15
CA THR A 35 -76.97 -24.29 -68.33
C THR A 35 -75.63 -24.23 -69.09
N PRO A 36 -75.07 -23.04 -69.35
CA PRO A 36 -73.81 -22.90 -70.08
C PRO A 36 -72.64 -23.64 -69.39
N ALA A 37 -71.69 -24.12 -70.19
CA ALA A 37 -70.42 -24.68 -69.70
C ALA A 37 -69.67 -23.62 -68.87
N ASP A 38 -69.18 -23.98 -67.69
CA ASP A 38 -68.54 -23.04 -66.76
C ASP A 38 -67.47 -23.71 -65.89
N PHE A 39 -66.72 -22.95 -65.08
CA PHE A 39 -65.78 -23.49 -64.09
C PHE A 39 -65.84 -22.73 -62.76
N SER A 40 -65.35 -23.33 -61.68
CA SER A 40 -65.10 -22.62 -60.41
C SER A 40 -63.63 -22.69 -60.04
N LEU A 41 -63.09 -21.65 -59.40
CA LEU A 41 -61.72 -21.60 -58.91
C LEU A 41 -61.69 -21.75 -57.38
N ALA A 42 -60.74 -22.52 -56.86
CA ALA A 42 -60.52 -22.70 -55.43
C ALA A 42 -59.03 -22.65 -55.10
N SER A 43 -58.72 -22.22 -53.87
CA SER A 43 -57.38 -22.19 -53.30
C SER A 43 -57.34 -22.91 -51.96
N THR A 44 -56.23 -23.60 -51.68
CA THR A 44 -55.97 -24.24 -50.38
C THR A 44 -54.50 -24.11 -49.99
N PRO A 45 -54.18 -23.56 -48.80
CA PRO A 45 -55.09 -22.93 -47.85
C PRO A 45 -55.66 -21.58 -48.35
N THR A 46 -56.79 -21.14 -47.80
CA THR A 46 -57.39 -19.82 -48.10
C THR A 46 -56.78 -18.68 -47.26
N THR A 47 -55.89 -19.00 -46.31
CA THR A 47 -55.12 -18.06 -45.51
C THR A 47 -53.66 -18.50 -45.45
N ILE A 48 -52.72 -17.55 -45.57
CA ILE A 48 -51.29 -17.77 -45.41
C ILE A 48 -50.65 -16.68 -44.56
N THR A 49 -49.59 -17.03 -43.84
CA THR A 49 -48.73 -16.08 -43.14
C THR A 49 -47.31 -16.24 -43.67
N VAL A 50 -46.73 -15.15 -44.18
CA VAL A 50 -45.35 -15.11 -44.67
C VAL A 50 -44.52 -14.22 -43.75
N VAL A 51 -43.33 -14.68 -43.38
CA VAL A 51 -42.39 -13.92 -42.57
C VAL A 51 -41.39 -13.23 -43.50
N PRO A 52 -41.12 -11.93 -43.37
CA PRO A 52 -40.07 -11.26 -44.14
C PRO A 52 -38.73 -12.02 -44.07
N GLY A 53 -38.17 -12.40 -45.22
CA GLY A 53 -36.92 -13.16 -45.32
C GLY A 53 -37.02 -14.65 -44.94
N GLY A 54 -38.22 -15.13 -44.59
CA GLY A 54 -38.50 -16.53 -44.26
C GLY A 54 -38.78 -17.42 -45.47
N PRO A 55 -39.00 -18.73 -45.25
CA PRO A 55 -39.38 -19.66 -46.31
C PRO A 55 -40.75 -19.27 -46.91
N GLY A 56 -40.91 -19.46 -48.22
CA GLY A 56 -42.17 -19.19 -48.91
C GLY A 56 -43.28 -20.19 -48.56
N GLN A 57 -44.52 -19.73 -48.62
CA GLN A 57 -45.72 -20.54 -48.35
C GLN A 57 -46.34 -21.05 -49.64
N GLN A 58 -46.67 -22.34 -49.71
CA GLN A 58 -47.37 -22.90 -50.86
C GLN A 58 -48.89 -22.69 -50.77
N VAL A 59 -49.48 -22.32 -51.91
CA VAL A 59 -50.93 -22.27 -52.12
C VAL A 59 -51.25 -23.15 -53.32
N SER A 60 -52.05 -24.18 -53.09
CA SER A 60 -52.61 -25.02 -54.15
C SER A 60 -53.82 -24.33 -54.77
N VAL A 61 -53.88 -24.26 -56.10
CA VAL A 61 -54.94 -23.62 -56.88
C VAL A 61 -55.53 -24.65 -57.84
N SER A 62 -56.85 -24.79 -57.83
CA SER A 62 -57.57 -25.76 -58.65
C SER A 62 -58.77 -25.14 -59.34
N ALA A 63 -58.99 -25.50 -60.59
CA ALA A 63 -60.23 -25.24 -61.31
C ALA A 63 -61.10 -26.51 -61.32
N THR A 64 -62.41 -26.38 -61.11
CA THR A 64 -63.39 -27.48 -61.22
C THR A 64 -64.33 -27.19 -62.38
N ALA A 65 -64.46 -28.12 -63.32
CA ALA A 65 -65.36 -27.97 -64.46
C ALA A 65 -66.83 -28.15 -64.03
N ALA A 66 -67.71 -27.34 -64.60
CA ALA A 66 -69.15 -27.45 -64.47
C ALA A 66 -69.81 -27.51 -65.87
N ASN A 67 -70.97 -28.18 -65.96
CA ASN A 67 -71.81 -28.21 -67.16
C ASN A 67 -71.07 -28.60 -68.46
N GLY A 68 -70.13 -29.55 -68.37
CA GLY A 68 -69.39 -30.06 -69.54
C GLY A 68 -68.20 -29.21 -70.00
N PHE A 69 -67.72 -28.26 -69.19
CA PHE A 69 -66.54 -27.45 -69.50
C PHE A 69 -65.25 -28.28 -69.62
N THR A 70 -64.53 -28.11 -70.74
CA THR A 70 -63.25 -28.80 -71.01
C THR A 70 -62.09 -27.82 -71.32
N GLY A 71 -62.32 -26.52 -71.18
CA GLY A 71 -61.31 -25.50 -71.47
C GLY A 71 -60.17 -25.48 -70.44
N MET A 72 -58.99 -25.01 -70.84
CA MET A 72 -57.92 -24.68 -69.90
C MET A 72 -58.19 -23.32 -69.26
N VAL A 73 -57.89 -23.19 -67.96
CA VAL A 73 -58.09 -21.94 -67.21
C VAL A 73 -56.73 -21.29 -66.95
N THR A 74 -56.49 -20.12 -67.52
CA THR A 74 -55.30 -19.32 -67.22
C THR A 74 -55.55 -18.49 -65.97
N VAL A 75 -54.72 -18.63 -64.94
CA VAL A 75 -54.85 -17.89 -63.67
C VAL A 75 -53.79 -16.81 -63.57
N ALA A 76 -54.22 -15.57 -63.39
CA ALA A 76 -53.36 -14.44 -63.04
C ALA A 76 -53.45 -14.13 -61.54
N ILE A 77 -52.32 -13.78 -60.93
CA ILE A 77 -52.21 -13.47 -59.50
C ILE A 77 -52.06 -11.96 -59.34
N SER A 78 -52.87 -11.36 -58.48
CA SER A 78 -52.85 -9.91 -58.20
C SER A 78 -53.07 -9.64 -56.71
N GLY A 79 -52.84 -8.41 -56.25
CA GLY A 79 -53.02 -8.02 -54.84
C GLY A 79 -51.86 -8.39 -53.90
N LEU A 80 -50.69 -8.72 -54.44
CA LEU A 80 -49.47 -8.97 -53.66
C LEU A 80 -48.96 -7.66 -53.02
N PRO A 81 -48.67 -7.62 -51.70
CA PRO A 81 -48.02 -6.49 -51.04
C PRO A 81 -46.65 -6.15 -51.63
N GLY A 82 -46.20 -4.90 -51.44
CA GLY A 82 -44.83 -4.51 -51.75
C GLY A 82 -43.81 -5.40 -51.02
N GLY A 83 -42.92 -6.05 -51.79
CA GLY A 83 -41.93 -6.99 -51.26
C GLY A 83 -42.40 -8.45 -51.17
N VAL A 84 -43.65 -8.77 -51.56
CA VAL A 84 -44.15 -10.15 -51.65
C VAL A 84 -44.27 -10.58 -53.11
N SER A 85 -43.81 -11.79 -53.44
CA SER A 85 -43.89 -12.38 -54.78
C SER A 85 -44.58 -13.74 -54.76
N ALA A 86 -45.11 -14.16 -55.91
CA ALA A 86 -45.67 -15.49 -56.12
C ALA A 86 -44.99 -16.16 -57.32
N GLN A 87 -44.58 -17.41 -57.18
CA GLN A 87 -43.93 -18.18 -58.25
C GLN A 87 -44.59 -19.56 -58.44
N PRO A 88 -45.01 -19.92 -59.67
CA PRO A 88 -45.04 -19.08 -60.88
C PRO A 88 -46.05 -17.92 -60.75
N SER A 89 -45.84 -16.83 -61.49
CA SER A 89 -46.69 -15.61 -61.44
C SER A 89 -48.02 -15.77 -62.19
N THR A 90 -48.13 -16.81 -63.00
CA THR A 90 -49.35 -17.25 -63.68
C THR A 90 -49.42 -18.77 -63.69
N LEU A 91 -50.62 -19.34 -63.70
CA LEU A 91 -50.86 -20.79 -63.85
C LEU A 91 -51.68 -21.05 -65.11
N THR A 92 -51.56 -22.25 -65.67
CA THR A 92 -52.52 -22.77 -66.65
C THR A 92 -53.06 -24.08 -66.11
N LEU A 93 -54.31 -24.06 -65.65
CA LEU A 93 -54.96 -25.17 -64.98
C LEU A 93 -55.79 -25.98 -65.96
N THR A 94 -55.65 -27.30 -65.88
CA THR A 94 -56.62 -28.25 -66.44
C THR A 94 -57.65 -28.52 -65.34
N PRO A 95 -58.96 -28.33 -65.58
CA PRO A 95 -59.97 -28.61 -64.58
C PRO A 95 -59.85 -30.04 -64.01
N GLY A 96 -59.84 -30.16 -62.68
CA GLY A 96 -59.60 -31.41 -61.96
C GLY A 96 -58.14 -31.66 -61.54
N THR A 97 -57.17 -30.89 -62.04
CA THR A 97 -55.75 -31.00 -61.67
C THR A 97 -55.25 -29.70 -61.04
N ALA A 98 -54.94 -29.73 -59.74
CA ALA A 98 -54.41 -28.56 -59.03
C ALA A 98 -52.93 -28.29 -59.36
N GLN A 99 -52.53 -27.02 -59.33
CA GLN A 99 -51.12 -26.60 -59.37
C GLN A 99 -50.84 -25.65 -58.20
N SER A 100 -49.57 -25.55 -57.78
CA SER A 100 -49.19 -24.72 -56.64
C SER A 100 -48.41 -23.48 -57.05
N ILE A 101 -48.61 -22.40 -56.29
CA ILE A 101 -47.75 -21.22 -56.27
C ILE A 101 -47.03 -21.16 -54.93
N THR A 102 -45.81 -20.65 -54.92
CA THR A 102 -45.08 -20.33 -53.69
C THR A 102 -45.10 -18.82 -53.50
N VAL A 103 -45.62 -18.36 -52.37
CA VAL A 103 -45.68 -16.95 -51.99
C VAL A 103 -44.55 -16.65 -51.00
N THR A 104 -43.67 -15.71 -51.33
CA THR A 104 -42.48 -15.38 -50.53
C THR A 104 -42.44 -13.89 -50.22
N ALA A 105 -42.11 -13.54 -48.97
CA ALA A 105 -41.87 -12.16 -48.55
C ALA A 105 -40.35 -11.88 -48.50
N SER A 106 -39.90 -10.83 -49.18
CA SER A 106 -38.50 -10.37 -49.07
C SER A 106 -38.20 -9.88 -47.65
N ALA A 107 -36.92 -9.78 -47.29
CA ALA A 107 -36.50 -9.29 -45.97
C ALA A 107 -36.99 -7.86 -45.66
N GLY A 108 -37.29 -7.06 -46.69
CA GLY A 108 -37.82 -5.71 -46.56
C GLY A 108 -39.35 -5.61 -46.74
N ALA A 109 -40.07 -6.73 -46.83
CA ALA A 109 -41.53 -6.70 -46.98
C ALA A 109 -42.18 -6.09 -45.72
N ALA A 110 -43.01 -5.07 -45.91
CA ALA A 110 -43.71 -4.41 -44.80
C ALA A 110 -44.75 -5.35 -44.18
N ALA A 111 -44.84 -5.35 -42.85
CA ALA A 111 -45.85 -6.10 -42.13
C ALA A 111 -47.25 -5.57 -42.45
N GLY A 112 -48.23 -6.45 -42.58
CA GLY A 112 -49.60 -6.07 -42.88
C GLY A 112 -50.41 -7.19 -43.53
N ASN A 113 -51.69 -6.89 -43.73
CA ASN A 113 -52.64 -7.83 -44.33
C ASN A 113 -52.93 -7.42 -45.78
N ALA A 114 -53.02 -8.41 -46.66
CA ALA A 114 -53.48 -8.24 -48.03
C ALA A 114 -54.31 -9.43 -48.49
N THR A 115 -55.06 -9.22 -49.57
CA THR A 115 -55.85 -10.27 -50.21
C THR A 115 -55.28 -10.52 -51.59
N LEU A 116 -54.70 -11.71 -51.77
CA LEU A 116 -54.26 -12.18 -53.08
C LEU A 116 -55.48 -12.61 -53.86
N THR A 117 -55.66 -12.08 -55.07
CA THR A 117 -56.76 -12.45 -55.96
C THR A 117 -56.21 -13.30 -57.10
N LEU A 118 -56.69 -14.54 -57.16
CA LEU A 118 -56.41 -15.51 -58.21
C LEU A 118 -57.56 -15.39 -59.22
N THR A 119 -57.31 -14.83 -60.39
CA THR A 119 -58.33 -14.64 -61.43
C THR A 119 -58.09 -15.65 -62.54
N GLY A 120 -58.97 -16.65 -62.63
CA GLY A 120 -58.98 -17.63 -63.71
C GLY A 120 -59.81 -17.14 -64.87
N THR A 121 -59.30 -17.29 -66.09
CA THR A 121 -59.98 -16.91 -67.34
C THR A 121 -59.91 -18.04 -68.36
N SER A 122 -61.03 -18.34 -69.02
CA SER A 122 -61.11 -19.24 -70.18
C SER A 122 -62.12 -18.71 -71.19
N GLY A 123 -61.63 -18.11 -72.28
CA GLY A 123 -62.49 -17.41 -73.23
C GLY A 123 -63.22 -16.23 -72.57
N PRO A 124 -64.56 -16.13 -72.65
CA PRO A 124 -65.32 -15.06 -71.99
C PRO A 124 -65.57 -15.30 -70.50
N LEU A 125 -65.27 -16.49 -69.96
CA LEU A 125 -65.56 -16.87 -68.59
C LEU A 125 -64.44 -16.41 -67.65
N THR A 126 -64.81 -15.80 -66.53
CA THR A 126 -63.88 -15.34 -65.49
C THR A 126 -64.42 -15.69 -64.10
N HIS A 127 -63.58 -16.28 -63.27
CA HIS A 127 -63.89 -16.59 -61.87
C HIS A 127 -62.68 -16.33 -61.00
N SER A 128 -62.92 -15.92 -59.75
CA SER A 128 -61.85 -15.59 -58.82
C SER A 128 -61.90 -16.44 -57.56
N ALA A 129 -60.72 -16.77 -57.04
CA ALA A 129 -60.52 -17.26 -55.69
C ALA A 129 -59.60 -16.28 -54.96
N THR A 130 -59.76 -16.15 -53.65
CA THR A 130 -58.93 -15.25 -52.84
C THR A 130 -58.12 -16.03 -51.81
N VAL A 131 -56.96 -15.49 -51.46
CA VAL A 131 -56.14 -15.96 -50.35
C VAL A 131 -55.81 -14.76 -49.47
N ALA A 132 -56.21 -14.79 -48.21
CA ALA A 132 -55.77 -13.77 -47.26
C ALA A 132 -54.31 -14.03 -46.89
N ALA A 133 -53.44 -13.07 -47.16
CA ALA A 133 -52.02 -13.13 -46.84
C ALA A 133 -51.69 -12.12 -45.74
N THR A 134 -51.07 -12.59 -44.67
CA THR A 134 -50.51 -11.73 -43.62
C THR A 134 -48.99 -11.79 -43.71
N VAL A 135 -48.36 -10.63 -43.90
CA VAL A 135 -46.92 -10.46 -43.68
C VAL A 135 -46.72 -10.19 -42.20
N SER A 136 -46.12 -11.12 -41.45
CA SER A 136 -45.93 -10.94 -40.01
C SER A 136 -44.86 -9.90 -39.72
N ALA A 137 -45.04 -9.09 -38.68
CA ALA A 137 -43.95 -8.25 -38.17
C ALA A 137 -42.80 -9.13 -37.65
N PRO A 138 -41.53 -8.75 -37.87
CA PRO A 138 -40.40 -9.38 -37.19
C PRO A 138 -40.59 -9.32 -35.66
N PRO A 139 -40.17 -10.35 -34.91
CA PRO A 139 -40.34 -10.36 -33.46
C PRO A 139 -39.53 -9.24 -32.79
N PRO A 140 -40.05 -8.61 -31.70
CA PRO A 140 -39.28 -7.68 -30.86
C PRO A 140 -38.00 -8.34 -30.34
N ASP A 141 -36.89 -7.61 -30.40
CA ASP A 141 -35.59 -8.09 -29.93
C ASP A 141 -34.71 -6.92 -29.43
N PHE A 142 -33.51 -7.18 -28.93
CA PHE A 142 -32.56 -6.13 -28.55
C PHE A 142 -31.13 -6.46 -28.99
N THR A 143 -30.28 -5.44 -29.03
CA THR A 143 -28.82 -5.63 -29.10
C THR A 143 -28.17 -5.07 -27.84
N LEU A 144 -26.98 -5.58 -27.49
CA LEU A 144 -26.23 -5.16 -26.32
C LEU A 144 -24.87 -4.59 -26.75
N THR A 145 -24.54 -3.38 -26.29
CA THR A 145 -23.28 -2.70 -26.63
C THR A 145 -22.56 -2.19 -25.40
N LEU A 146 -21.23 -2.08 -25.51
CA LEU A 146 -20.34 -1.53 -24.49
C LEU A 146 -19.60 -0.31 -25.01
N ALA A 147 -19.37 0.66 -24.14
CA ALA A 147 -18.45 1.77 -24.39
C ALA A 147 -17.64 2.06 -23.11
N PRO A 148 -16.31 1.88 -23.11
CA PRO A 148 -15.48 1.37 -24.21
C PRO A 148 -15.61 -0.16 -24.41
N ALA A 149 -15.16 -0.67 -25.56
CA ALA A 149 -15.10 -2.12 -25.86
C ALA A 149 -13.79 -2.78 -25.37
N SER A 150 -12.82 -1.98 -24.94
CA SER A 150 -11.62 -2.41 -24.24
C SER A 150 -11.33 -1.47 -23.09
N LEU A 151 -10.83 -2.01 -21.98
CA LEU A 151 -10.49 -1.24 -20.79
C LEU A 151 -9.17 -1.75 -20.22
N THR A 152 -8.32 -0.82 -19.75
CA THR A 152 -7.15 -1.15 -18.94
C THR A 152 -7.38 -0.63 -17.53
N VAL A 153 -7.26 -1.51 -16.53
CA VAL A 153 -7.30 -1.15 -15.11
C VAL A 153 -5.95 -1.44 -14.49
N VAL A 154 -5.51 -0.58 -13.58
CA VAL A 154 -4.27 -0.78 -12.80
C VAL A 154 -4.65 -1.23 -11.40
N GLY A 155 -3.94 -2.23 -10.87
CA GLY A 155 -4.16 -2.72 -9.51
C GLY A 155 -4.11 -1.58 -8.49
N GLY A 156 -5.12 -1.48 -7.62
CA GLY A 156 -5.22 -0.48 -6.58
C GLY A 156 -5.79 0.87 -7.03
N SER A 157 -5.82 1.18 -8.32
CA SER A 157 -6.40 2.44 -8.80
C SER A 157 -7.93 2.51 -8.63
N ALA A 158 -8.47 3.73 -8.67
CA ALA A 158 -9.91 3.95 -8.72
C ALA A 158 -10.56 3.19 -9.88
N GLY A 159 -11.74 2.63 -9.65
CA GLY A 159 -12.45 1.86 -10.66
C GLY A 159 -12.80 2.71 -11.88
N LEU A 160 -12.81 2.09 -13.06
CA LEU A 160 -13.10 2.75 -14.33
C LEU A 160 -14.48 2.35 -14.88
N PRO A 161 -15.24 3.29 -15.45
CA PRO A 161 -16.60 3.03 -15.91
C PRO A 161 -16.63 2.32 -17.27
N VAL A 162 -17.58 1.40 -17.41
CA VAL A 162 -18.00 0.79 -18.68
C VAL A 162 -19.49 1.04 -18.84
N SER A 163 -19.85 1.80 -19.88
CA SER A 163 -21.24 2.05 -20.25
C SER A 163 -21.81 0.84 -20.96
N VAL A 164 -22.94 0.31 -20.48
CA VAL A 164 -23.67 -0.82 -21.03
C VAL A 164 -25.02 -0.34 -21.52
N THR A 165 -25.34 -0.60 -22.79
CA THR A 165 -26.60 -0.16 -23.42
C THR A 165 -27.30 -1.32 -24.10
N ALA A 166 -28.60 -1.47 -23.84
CA ALA A 166 -29.48 -2.29 -24.65
C ALA A 166 -30.21 -1.41 -25.66
N ALA A 167 -30.09 -1.68 -26.96
CA ALA A 167 -30.82 -0.97 -28.00
C ALA A 167 -32.02 -1.80 -28.47
N ALA A 168 -33.18 -1.17 -28.58
CA ALA A 168 -34.40 -1.83 -29.03
C ALA A 168 -34.35 -2.16 -30.53
N VAL A 169 -34.77 -3.37 -30.88
CA VAL A 169 -35.00 -3.83 -32.26
C VAL A 169 -36.47 -4.22 -32.39
N ASN A 170 -37.11 -3.86 -33.50
CA ASN A 170 -38.53 -4.16 -33.77
C ASN A 170 -39.46 -3.72 -32.61
N SER A 171 -39.27 -2.50 -32.09
CA SER A 171 -40.07 -1.90 -31.01
C SER A 171 -40.04 -2.64 -29.67
N PHE A 172 -38.96 -3.34 -29.37
CA PHE A 172 -38.76 -3.97 -28.07
C PHE A 172 -38.73 -2.97 -26.91
N THR A 173 -39.46 -3.28 -25.84
CA THR A 173 -39.60 -2.43 -24.64
C THR A 173 -39.32 -3.18 -23.33
N GLY A 174 -38.96 -4.46 -23.39
CA GLY A 174 -38.70 -5.28 -22.20
C GLY A 174 -37.44 -4.85 -21.45
N GLY A 175 -37.44 -4.99 -20.13
CA GLY A 175 -36.23 -4.80 -19.32
C GLY A 175 -35.21 -5.92 -19.57
N VAL A 176 -33.92 -5.58 -19.65
CA VAL A 176 -32.83 -6.52 -19.93
C VAL A 176 -31.98 -6.68 -18.68
N ALA A 177 -32.01 -7.87 -18.07
CA ALA A 177 -31.14 -8.21 -16.94
C ALA A 177 -29.75 -8.62 -17.48
N VAL A 178 -28.68 -7.99 -16.99
CA VAL A 178 -27.32 -8.23 -17.45
C VAL A 178 -26.48 -8.88 -16.36
N ALA A 179 -25.91 -10.05 -16.67
CA ALA A 179 -24.92 -10.73 -15.87
C ALA A 179 -23.51 -10.46 -16.41
N ILE A 180 -22.54 -10.29 -15.49
CA ILE A 180 -21.13 -10.04 -15.81
C ILE A 180 -20.32 -11.26 -15.38
N THR A 181 -19.56 -11.85 -16.30
CA THR A 181 -18.75 -13.05 -16.05
C THR A 181 -17.37 -12.92 -16.69
N GLY A 182 -16.39 -13.71 -16.24
CA GLY A 182 -15.03 -13.69 -16.80
C GLY A 182 -14.11 -12.61 -16.25
N LEU A 183 -14.44 -12.01 -15.10
CA LEU A 183 -13.54 -11.11 -14.38
C LEU A 183 -12.30 -11.88 -13.87
N PRO A 184 -11.07 -11.38 -14.06
CA PRO A 184 -9.87 -11.94 -13.47
C PRO A 184 -9.92 -11.97 -11.93
N ALA A 185 -9.10 -12.83 -11.32
CA ALA A 185 -8.92 -12.82 -9.87
C ALA A 185 -8.44 -11.43 -9.40
N GLY A 186 -9.06 -10.91 -8.34
CA GLY A 186 -8.78 -9.56 -7.83
C GLY A 186 -9.50 -8.42 -8.56
N VAL A 187 -10.32 -8.68 -9.59
CA VAL A 187 -11.14 -7.66 -10.26
C VAL A 187 -12.61 -7.80 -9.86
N THR A 188 -13.25 -6.68 -9.52
CA THR A 188 -14.67 -6.61 -9.15
C THR A 188 -15.45 -5.67 -10.07
N ALA A 189 -16.76 -5.89 -10.18
CA ALA A 189 -17.69 -5.02 -10.88
C ALA A 189 -18.73 -4.43 -9.91
N ASN A 190 -18.96 -3.12 -9.96
CA ASN A 190 -19.96 -2.44 -9.14
C ASN A 190 -20.86 -1.52 -10.00
N PRO A 191 -22.18 -1.81 -10.12
CA PRO A 191 -22.88 -2.95 -9.55
C PRO A 191 -22.52 -4.28 -10.26
N ALA A 192 -22.60 -5.40 -9.55
CA ALA A 192 -22.25 -6.72 -10.11
C ALA A 192 -23.27 -7.23 -11.17
N THR A 193 -24.48 -6.67 -11.18
CA THR A 193 -25.54 -6.96 -12.14
C THR A 193 -26.28 -5.66 -12.50
N LEU A 194 -26.78 -5.57 -13.74
CA LEU A 194 -27.54 -4.40 -14.22
C LEU A 194 -28.95 -4.82 -14.66
N THR A 195 -29.89 -3.88 -14.65
CA THR A 195 -31.18 -4.03 -15.33
C THR A 195 -31.39 -2.83 -16.23
N LEU A 196 -31.27 -3.04 -17.54
CA LEU A 196 -31.30 -1.99 -18.54
C LEU A 196 -32.72 -1.77 -19.07
N THR A 197 -33.06 -0.50 -19.26
CA THR A 197 -34.20 -0.07 -20.07
C THR A 197 -33.70 0.21 -21.48
N PRO A 198 -34.31 -0.35 -22.55
CA PRO A 198 -33.84 -0.11 -23.91
C PRO A 198 -33.72 1.38 -24.24
N GLY A 199 -32.58 1.75 -24.85
CA GLY A 199 -32.23 3.14 -25.17
C GLY A 199 -31.61 3.96 -24.02
N THR A 200 -31.54 3.41 -22.80
CA THR A 200 -30.92 4.07 -21.65
C THR A 200 -29.66 3.32 -21.22
N ALA A 201 -28.51 3.98 -21.29
CA ALA A 201 -27.24 3.43 -20.84
C ALA A 201 -27.15 3.39 -19.30
N GLN A 202 -26.49 2.37 -18.75
CA GLN A 202 -26.05 2.35 -17.34
C GLN A 202 -24.55 2.06 -17.26
N SER A 203 -23.91 2.56 -16.20
CA SER A 203 -22.47 2.36 -15.99
C SER A 203 -22.22 1.23 -15.00
N VAL A 204 -21.19 0.43 -15.27
CA VAL A 204 -20.56 -0.44 -14.27
C VAL A 204 -19.12 -0.01 -14.05
N LEU A 205 -18.70 0.03 -12.79
CA LEU A 205 -17.32 0.32 -12.43
C LEU A 205 -16.53 -0.98 -12.31
N LEU A 206 -15.43 -1.12 -13.05
CA LEU A 206 -14.49 -2.23 -12.89
C LEU A 206 -13.29 -1.77 -12.08
N THR A 207 -12.98 -2.47 -10.99
CA THR A 207 -11.90 -2.14 -10.05
C THR A 207 -11.00 -3.34 -9.85
N ALA A 208 -9.67 -3.16 -9.96
CA ALA A 208 -8.68 -4.18 -9.64
C ALA A 208 -8.06 -3.92 -8.26
N ALA A 209 -7.98 -4.95 -7.42
CA ALA A 209 -7.30 -4.87 -6.13
C ALA A 209 -5.79 -4.57 -6.31
N PRO A 210 -5.11 -3.97 -5.32
CA PRO A 210 -3.66 -3.73 -5.38
C PRO A 210 -2.83 -5.00 -5.63
N THR A 211 -3.34 -6.15 -5.17
CA THR A 211 -2.73 -7.47 -5.33
C THR A 211 -3.11 -8.18 -6.64
N ALA A 212 -3.91 -7.54 -7.51
CA ALA A 212 -4.31 -8.15 -8.77
C ALA A 212 -3.09 -8.32 -9.68
N ALA A 213 -2.81 -9.57 -10.07
CA ALA A 213 -1.74 -9.88 -11.00
C ALA A 213 -2.04 -9.31 -12.40
N ALA A 214 -0.98 -9.01 -13.15
CA ALA A 214 -1.12 -8.59 -14.54
C ALA A 214 -1.79 -9.71 -15.35
N ALA A 215 -2.85 -9.37 -16.09
CA ALA A 215 -3.64 -10.33 -16.83
C ALA A 215 -4.36 -9.67 -18.01
N THR A 216 -4.65 -10.45 -19.04
CA THR A 216 -5.62 -10.07 -20.07
C THR A 216 -6.79 -11.04 -20.01
N ALA A 217 -8.01 -10.51 -20.07
CA ALA A 217 -9.23 -11.31 -20.00
C ALA A 217 -10.33 -10.76 -20.89
N THR A 218 -11.26 -11.64 -21.23
CA THR A 218 -12.48 -11.28 -21.94
C THR A 218 -13.65 -11.35 -20.96
N VAL A 219 -14.15 -10.18 -20.55
CA VAL A 219 -15.30 -10.08 -19.66
C VAL A 219 -16.57 -10.11 -20.50
N THR A 220 -17.47 -11.05 -20.22
CA THR A 220 -18.70 -11.24 -20.99
C THR A 220 -19.88 -10.62 -20.25
N PHE A 221 -20.59 -9.73 -20.95
CA PHE A 221 -21.86 -9.16 -20.52
C PHE A 221 -22.97 -9.88 -21.25
N THR A 222 -23.81 -10.61 -20.51
CA THR A 222 -24.93 -11.37 -21.07
C THR A 222 -26.23 -10.74 -20.63
N GLY A 223 -26.94 -10.13 -21.58
CA GLY A 223 -28.27 -9.55 -21.40
C GLY A 223 -29.35 -10.60 -21.66
N THR A 224 -30.35 -10.68 -20.78
CA THR A 224 -31.48 -11.62 -20.88
C THR A 224 -32.81 -10.89 -20.70
N SER A 225 -33.80 -11.22 -21.53
CA SER A 225 -35.18 -10.78 -21.34
C SER A 225 -36.12 -11.89 -21.83
N GLY A 226 -36.76 -12.59 -20.88
CA GLY A 226 -37.54 -13.79 -21.21
C GLY A 226 -36.66 -14.87 -21.85
N SER A 227 -36.99 -15.29 -23.08
CA SER A 227 -36.20 -16.25 -23.86
C SER A 227 -35.12 -15.62 -24.74
N LEU A 228 -35.06 -14.29 -24.83
CA LEU A 228 -34.06 -13.58 -25.62
C LEU A 228 -32.76 -13.46 -24.82
N THR A 229 -31.63 -13.72 -25.48
CA THR A 229 -30.30 -13.64 -24.87
C THR A 229 -29.30 -13.12 -25.90
N HIS A 230 -28.60 -12.06 -25.54
CA HIS A 230 -27.52 -11.48 -26.35
C HIS A 230 -26.32 -11.20 -25.47
N SER A 231 -25.12 -11.34 -26.02
CA SER A 231 -23.88 -11.09 -25.29
C SER A 231 -22.96 -10.16 -26.06
N THR A 232 -22.19 -9.40 -25.30
CA THR A 232 -21.10 -8.56 -25.81
C THR A 232 -19.89 -8.72 -24.89
N MET A 233 -18.70 -8.45 -25.41
CA MET A 233 -17.44 -8.75 -24.75
C MET A 233 -16.62 -7.48 -24.56
N LEU A 234 -16.02 -7.35 -23.38
CA LEU A 234 -15.02 -6.34 -23.05
C LEU A 234 -13.63 -7.00 -23.03
N ALA A 235 -12.69 -6.47 -23.81
CA ALA A 235 -11.29 -6.81 -23.64
C ALA A 235 -10.72 -6.06 -22.44
N LEU A 236 -10.45 -6.75 -21.33
CA LEU A 236 -9.92 -6.18 -20.11
C LEU A 236 -8.43 -6.49 -19.98
N THR A 237 -7.60 -5.46 -19.85
CA THR A 237 -6.20 -5.59 -19.42
C THR A 237 -6.08 -5.15 -17.97
N VAL A 238 -5.55 -6.02 -17.11
CA VAL A 238 -5.16 -5.69 -15.74
C VAL A 238 -3.66 -5.49 -15.75
N GLN A 239 -3.20 -4.31 -15.33
CA GLN A 239 -1.79 -4.05 -15.05
C GLN A 239 -1.56 -4.21 -13.56
N ALA A 240 -0.55 -5.00 -13.19
CA ALA A 240 -0.08 -5.03 -11.80
C ALA A 240 0.54 -3.67 -11.46
N ILE A 241 0.37 -3.23 -10.22
CA ILE A 241 1.08 -2.06 -9.72
C ILE A 241 2.56 -2.39 -9.57
N ALA A 242 3.45 -1.50 -10.01
CA ALA A 242 4.88 -1.66 -9.83
C ALA A 242 5.22 -1.44 -8.36
N MET A 243 5.70 -2.48 -7.68
CA MET A 243 6.19 -2.39 -6.30
C MET A 243 7.71 -2.27 -6.31
N THR A 244 8.26 -1.45 -5.42
CA THR A 244 9.70 -1.47 -5.15
C THR A 244 10.07 -2.63 -4.22
N ASN A 245 11.30 -3.11 -4.31
CA ASN A 245 11.87 -4.07 -3.36
C ASN A 245 12.72 -3.39 -2.29
N ALA A 246 12.65 -2.06 -2.18
CA ALA A 246 13.35 -1.32 -1.14
C ALA A 246 12.95 -1.82 0.25
N PRO A 247 13.90 -1.95 1.19
CA PRO A 247 13.58 -2.25 2.57
C PRO A 247 12.82 -1.09 3.22
N ASP A 248 12.01 -1.41 4.22
CA ASP A 248 11.47 -0.41 5.13
C ASP A 248 12.59 0.05 6.08
N VAL A 249 12.59 1.33 6.44
CA VAL A 249 13.42 1.90 7.52
C VAL A 249 12.48 2.37 8.61
N THR A 250 12.24 1.50 9.59
CA THR A 250 11.17 1.66 10.61
C THR A 250 11.65 2.21 11.94
N THR A 251 12.96 2.39 12.12
CA THR A 251 13.57 2.87 13.36
C THR A 251 14.88 3.59 13.06
N PHE A 252 15.41 4.28 14.08
CA PHE A 252 16.73 4.89 14.03
C PHE A 252 17.82 3.86 13.68
N HIS A 253 18.71 4.23 12.75
CA HIS A 253 19.87 3.41 12.36
C HIS A 253 19.52 1.99 11.88
N TYR A 254 18.40 1.89 11.16
CA TYR A 254 17.89 0.74 10.40
C TYR A 254 17.34 -0.44 11.20
N ASP A 255 17.94 -0.77 12.34
CA ASP A 255 17.51 -1.91 13.14
C ASP A 255 17.64 -1.67 14.65
N VAL A 256 17.30 -2.68 15.45
CA VAL A 256 17.38 -2.60 16.91
C VAL A 256 18.79 -2.82 17.46
N ALA A 257 19.73 -3.32 16.65
CA ALA A 257 21.15 -3.40 17.02
C ALA A 257 21.86 -2.05 16.82
N ARG A 258 21.21 -1.12 16.10
CA ARG A 258 21.68 0.22 15.78
C ARG A 258 22.95 0.21 14.91
N ASP A 259 23.16 -0.81 14.09
CA ASP A 259 24.45 -1.01 13.42
C ASP A 259 24.76 0.01 12.31
N GLY A 260 23.75 0.77 11.88
CA GLY A 260 23.87 1.82 10.88
C GLY A 260 23.95 1.33 9.43
N LEU A 261 23.61 0.07 9.16
CA LEU A 261 23.76 -0.55 7.85
C LEU A 261 22.43 -0.81 7.13
N ASN A 262 22.25 -0.19 5.96
CA ASN A 262 21.35 -0.71 4.93
C ASN A 262 22.11 -1.62 3.96
N ALA A 263 22.03 -2.93 4.18
CA ALA A 263 22.64 -3.95 3.32
C ALA A 263 21.81 -4.32 2.08
N GLN A 264 20.66 -3.68 1.83
CA GLN A 264 19.80 -3.93 0.67
C GLN A 264 19.78 -2.77 -0.35
N GLU A 265 20.72 -1.83 -0.27
CA GLU A 265 20.85 -0.76 -1.26
C GLU A 265 21.50 -1.28 -2.54
N THR A 266 20.76 -1.27 -3.65
CA THR A 266 21.18 -1.86 -4.93
C THR A 266 21.35 -0.84 -6.05
N ILE A 267 20.95 0.41 -5.83
CA ILE A 267 20.95 1.49 -6.82
C ILE A 267 22.19 2.36 -6.64
N LEU A 268 22.51 2.77 -5.40
CA LEU A 268 23.73 3.53 -5.12
C LEU A 268 24.95 2.61 -5.10
N THR A 269 25.99 3.03 -5.81
CA THR A 269 27.27 2.31 -5.89
C THR A 269 28.42 3.30 -5.85
N GLN A 270 29.61 2.84 -5.51
CA GLN A 270 30.81 3.70 -5.55
C GLN A 270 31.06 4.31 -6.94
N SER A 271 30.58 3.66 -8.01
CA SER A 271 30.78 4.14 -9.38
C SER A 271 29.85 5.29 -9.78
N ASN A 272 28.65 5.37 -9.20
CA ASN A 272 27.63 6.37 -9.59
C ASN A 272 27.40 7.45 -8.53
N VAL A 273 27.86 7.25 -7.29
CA VAL A 273 27.90 8.28 -6.25
C VAL A 273 29.11 9.19 -6.49
N ASN A 274 28.94 10.13 -7.41
CA ASN A 274 29.90 11.19 -7.71
C ASN A 274 29.14 12.44 -8.18
N SER A 275 29.78 13.62 -8.10
CA SER A 275 29.09 14.91 -8.34
C SER A 275 28.51 15.09 -9.76
N THR A 276 28.89 14.25 -10.73
CA THR A 276 28.34 14.29 -12.09
C THR A 276 27.05 13.49 -12.26
N GLN A 277 26.86 12.43 -11.47
CA GLN A 277 25.74 11.49 -11.60
C GLN A 277 24.82 11.46 -10.38
N PHE A 278 25.29 11.95 -9.23
CA PHE A 278 24.58 11.99 -7.97
C PHE A 278 24.58 13.42 -7.43
N GLY A 279 23.48 13.82 -6.78
CA GLY A 279 23.34 15.15 -6.21
C GLY A 279 21.97 15.35 -5.56
N LYS A 280 21.70 16.58 -5.15
CA LYS A 280 20.41 16.96 -4.58
C LYS A 280 19.34 16.94 -5.67
N ILE A 281 18.28 16.16 -5.46
CA ILE A 281 17.16 15.99 -6.40
C ILE A 281 15.85 16.59 -5.87
N GLY A 282 15.77 16.88 -4.57
CA GLY A 282 14.56 17.41 -3.94
C GLY A 282 14.81 18.07 -2.60
N PHE A 283 13.76 18.70 -2.09
CA PHE A 283 13.72 19.25 -0.74
C PHE A 283 12.28 19.28 -0.24
N ASP A 284 11.98 18.46 0.77
CA ASP A 284 10.65 18.34 1.36
C ASP A 284 10.54 19.35 2.51
N ALA A 285 9.86 20.47 2.26
CA ALA A 285 9.75 21.56 3.23
C ALA A 285 8.76 21.20 4.36
N VAL A 286 9.16 21.48 5.60
CA VAL A 286 8.32 21.30 6.80
C VAL A 286 8.31 22.58 7.63
N ASP A 287 7.54 22.59 8.72
CA ASP A 287 7.35 23.77 9.56
C ASP A 287 8.41 23.96 10.65
N GLY A 288 9.12 22.90 11.04
CA GLY A 288 10.10 22.93 12.12
C GLY A 288 11.43 22.28 11.79
N LYS A 289 12.32 22.28 12.78
CA LYS A 289 13.58 21.54 12.71
C LYS A 289 13.31 20.04 12.67
N VAL A 290 14.11 19.33 11.88
CA VAL A 290 14.10 17.87 11.78
C VAL A 290 15.38 17.36 12.45
N ASP A 291 15.28 17.06 13.75
CA ASP A 291 16.34 16.43 14.54
C ASP A 291 16.21 14.90 14.43
N ALA A 292 14.98 14.40 14.50
CA ALA A 292 14.61 13.00 14.28
C ALA A 292 15.07 12.50 12.90
N GLN A 293 15.65 11.29 12.84
CA GLN A 293 15.93 10.64 11.57
C GLN A 293 14.61 10.38 10.83
N PRO A 294 14.47 10.81 9.56
CA PRO A 294 13.31 10.43 8.76
C PRO A 294 13.19 8.90 8.63
N LEU A 295 11.95 8.41 8.57
CA LEU A 295 11.64 6.99 8.38
C LEU A 295 11.05 6.75 7.00
N PHE A 296 11.18 5.52 6.49
CA PHE A 296 10.75 5.18 5.14
C PHE A 296 9.97 3.87 5.12
N LEU A 297 8.86 3.83 4.39
CA LEU A 297 8.16 2.60 4.06
C LEU A 297 7.98 2.46 2.56
N ALA A 298 8.29 1.28 2.05
CA ALA A 298 8.02 0.91 0.67
C ALA A 298 6.56 0.47 0.50
N ASN A 299 5.94 0.85 -0.61
CA ASN A 299 4.65 0.29 -1.05
C ASN A 299 3.49 0.46 -0.04
N VAL A 300 3.27 1.67 0.47
CA VAL A 300 2.13 2.03 1.34
C VAL A 300 0.96 2.50 0.48
N PHE A 301 -0.25 1.99 0.74
CA PHE A 301 -1.43 2.34 -0.03
C PHE A 301 -2.17 3.53 0.61
N ILE A 302 -2.12 4.71 -0.03
CA ILE A 302 -2.71 5.96 0.47
C ILE A 302 -3.56 6.58 -0.64
N GLY A 303 -4.78 7.02 -0.32
CA GLY A 303 -5.63 7.73 -1.29
C GLY A 303 -5.98 6.94 -2.56
N GLY A 304 -5.92 5.60 -2.54
CA GLY A 304 -6.17 4.77 -3.72
C GLY A 304 -4.96 4.59 -4.64
N GLN A 305 -3.75 4.93 -4.18
CA GLN A 305 -2.50 4.74 -4.92
C GLN A 305 -1.44 4.14 -4.00
N LEU A 306 -0.45 3.49 -4.62
CA LEU A 306 0.70 2.94 -3.90
C LEU A 306 1.83 3.96 -3.92
N HIS A 307 2.40 4.20 -2.75
CA HIS A 307 3.45 5.19 -2.52
C HIS A 307 4.64 4.55 -1.82
N ASN A 308 5.84 4.99 -2.14
CA ASN A 308 6.92 4.95 -1.16
C ASN A 308 6.75 6.17 -0.27
N VAL A 309 6.83 6.02 1.05
CA VAL A 309 6.46 7.10 1.97
C VAL A 309 7.62 7.42 2.88
N LEU A 310 7.97 8.71 2.92
CA LEU A 310 8.90 9.29 3.88
C LEU A 310 8.09 9.92 5.01
N TYR A 311 8.34 9.48 6.24
CA TYR A 311 7.76 10.05 7.45
C TYR A 311 8.77 10.99 8.12
N VAL A 312 8.33 12.20 8.44
CA VAL A 312 9.19 13.26 8.99
C VAL A 312 8.51 13.88 10.21
N SER A 313 9.21 13.85 11.35
CA SER A 313 8.80 14.51 12.58
C SER A 313 9.56 15.82 12.76
N THR A 314 8.93 16.80 13.41
CA THR A 314 9.52 18.12 13.63
C THR A 314 9.41 18.58 15.08
N GLU A 315 10.31 19.47 15.47
CA GLU A 315 10.26 20.23 16.73
C GLU A 315 8.99 21.10 16.87
N HIS A 316 8.17 21.24 15.81
CA HIS A 316 6.85 21.89 15.88
C HIS A 316 5.73 20.93 16.31
N ASP A 317 6.05 19.76 16.86
CA ASP A 317 5.10 18.69 17.18
C ASP A 317 4.23 18.32 15.95
N SER A 318 4.85 18.31 14.78
CA SER A 318 4.22 17.92 13.52
C SER A 318 4.83 16.64 12.98
N VAL A 319 3.97 15.79 12.42
CA VAL A 319 4.38 14.61 11.65
C VAL A 319 3.84 14.74 10.23
N TYR A 320 4.72 14.52 9.26
CA TYR A 320 4.43 14.56 7.84
C TYR A 320 4.58 13.18 7.22
N ALA A 321 3.77 12.89 6.21
CA ALA A 321 4.06 11.86 5.22
C ALA A 321 4.23 12.51 3.85
N PHE A 322 5.35 12.23 3.21
CA PHE A 322 5.63 12.62 1.83
C PHE A 322 5.68 11.38 0.93
N ASP A 323 5.16 11.49 -0.28
CA ASP A 323 5.48 10.56 -1.35
C ASP A 323 6.97 10.70 -1.66
N ALA A 324 7.74 9.69 -1.30
CA ALA A 324 9.19 9.69 -1.35
C ALA A 324 9.75 9.77 -2.77
N ASP A 325 8.93 9.54 -3.80
CA ASP A 325 9.32 9.57 -5.22
C ASP A 325 9.08 10.93 -5.88
N SER A 326 8.04 11.64 -5.47
CA SER A 326 7.64 12.93 -6.03
C SER A 326 7.88 14.13 -5.10
N GLY A 327 8.10 13.91 -3.80
CA GLY A 327 8.13 14.95 -2.77
C GLY A 327 6.76 15.53 -2.44
N THR A 328 5.66 14.91 -2.91
CA THR A 328 4.30 15.41 -2.65
C THR A 328 3.91 15.09 -1.21
N GLN A 329 3.49 16.10 -0.44
CA GLN A 329 2.92 15.88 0.88
C GLN A 329 1.61 15.09 0.76
N LEU A 330 1.56 13.91 1.37
CA LEU A 330 0.38 13.03 1.41
C LEU A 330 -0.55 13.44 2.55
N TRP A 331 0.02 13.68 3.74
CA TRP A 331 -0.69 14.22 4.89
C TRP A 331 0.27 14.92 5.85
N LYS A 332 -0.31 15.73 6.75
CA LYS A 332 0.37 16.35 7.90
C LYS A 332 -0.59 16.27 9.09
N THR A 333 -0.07 15.93 10.27
CA THR A 333 -0.79 15.98 11.54
C THR A 333 0.04 16.74 12.57
N SER A 334 -0.59 17.13 13.68
CA SER A 334 0.09 17.66 14.86
C SER A 334 -0.26 16.82 16.08
N THR A 335 0.72 16.61 16.96
CA THR A 335 0.57 15.91 18.25
C THR A 335 0.15 16.86 19.38
N LEU A 336 0.06 18.16 19.11
CA LEU A 336 -0.36 19.16 20.11
C LEU A 336 -1.79 18.92 20.58
N GLY A 337 -1.99 19.01 21.90
CA GLY A 337 -3.32 19.05 22.49
C GLY A 337 -4.06 20.35 22.15
N ASN A 338 -5.37 20.34 22.31
CA ASN A 338 -6.20 21.50 22.00
C ASN A 338 -5.85 22.71 22.89
N GLY A 339 -5.31 23.77 22.27
CA GLY A 339 -4.92 25.01 22.96
C GLY A 339 -3.50 24.98 23.53
N GLU A 340 -2.72 23.96 23.21
CA GLU A 340 -1.31 23.85 23.56
C GLU A 340 -0.41 24.41 22.46
N THR A 341 0.82 24.73 22.82
CA THR A 341 1.94 24.98 21.91
C THR A 341 3.04 23.96 22.18
N THR A 342 4.04 23.88 21.32
CA THR A 342 5.31 23.19 21.64
C THR A 342 5.88 23.71 22.95
N SER A 343 6.64 22.85 23.63
CA SER A 343 7.36 23.27 24.83
C SER A 343 8.38 24.36 24.48
N ASP A 344 8.56 25.33 25.38
CA ASP A 344 9.63 26.31 25.23
C ASP A 344 11.01 25.65 25.47
N ASP A 345 12.08 26.33 25.09
CA ASP A 345 13.46 25.88 25.31
C ASP A 345 13.99 26.16 26.73
N HIS A 346 13.11 26.64 27.63
CA HIS A 346 13.41 27.13 28.98
C HIS A 346 14.63 28.07 29.06
N GLY A 347 14.94 28.79 27.96
CA GLY A 347 16.09 29.68 27.89
C GLY A 347 17.44 28.97 27.69
N CYS A 348 17.43 27.73 27.21
CA CYS A 348 18.60 26.90 27.01
C CYS A 348 18.87 26.58 25.53
N SER A 349 20.15 26.36 25.18
CA SER A 349 20.59 26.15 23.80
C SER A 349 20.82 24.69 23.38
N GLN A 350 20.52 23.72 24.26
CA GLN A 350 20.69 22.29 23.95
C GLN A 350 19.66 21.83 22.91
N ILE A 351 18.37 22.13 23.12
CA ILE A 351 17.27 21.97 22.17
C ILE A 351 16.55 23.33 22.11
N THR A 352 16.51 23.95 20.93
CA THR A 352 16.11 25.36 20.76
C THR A 352 15.61 25.56 19.32
N PRO A 353 14.70 26.51 19.00
CA PRO A 353 14.06 27.50 19.88
C PRO A 353 12.89 26.98 20.71
N GLU A 354 12.47 25.75 20.45
CA GLU A 354 11.35 25.06 21.08
C GLU A 354 11.69 23.57 21.15
N ILE A 355 10.87 22.82 21.88
CA ILE A 355 11.03 21.39 22.08
C ILE A 355 9.70 20.73 21.67
N GLY A 356 9.74 19.92 20.63
CA GLY A 356 8.59 19.16 20.12
C GLY A 356 8.95 17.68 19.95
N ILE A 357 8.79 17.12 18.75
CA ILE A 357 9.24 15.74 18.49
C ILE A 357 10.73 15.76 18.13
N THR A 358 11.57 15.46 19.10
CA THR A 358 13.04 15.40 18.94
C THR A 358 13.55 14.00 18.62
N SER A 359 13.02 12.97 19.28
CA SER A 359 13.46 11.60 19.06
C SER A 359 13.06 11.08 17.68
N THR A 360 13.83 10.11 17.20
CA THR A 360 13.40 9.33 16.03
C THR A 360 12.22 8.43 16.42
N PRO A 361 11.06 8.53 15.72
CA PRO A 361 9.92 7.64 15.92
C PRO A 361 10.25 6.17 15.66
N VAL A 362 9.28 5.29 15.95
CA VAL A 362 9.33 3.89 15.51
C VAL A 362 8.04 3.48 14.81
N ILE A 363 8.15 2.63 13.80
CA ILE A 363 7.00 2.13 13.03
C ILE A 363 6.84 0.63 13.25
N ASP A 364 5.60 0.20 13.51
CA ASP A 364 5.17 -1.18 13.23
C ASP A 364 4.16 -1.21 12.09
N ARG A 365 4.60 -1.76 10.96
CA ARG A 365 3.76 -1.94 9.76
C ARG A 365 2.59 -2.90 9.98
N LYS A 366 2.66 -3.76 11.01
CA LYS A 366 1.61 -4.75 11.34
C LYS A 366 0.62 -4.25 12.38
N GLN A 367 0.92 -3.15 13.06
CA GLN A 367 0.10 -2.66 14.17
C GLN A 367 -1.08 -1.83 13.66
N GLY A 368 -2.30 -2.30 13.91
CA GLY A 368 -3.52 -1.70 13.37
C GLY A 368 -3.79 -2.09 11.91
N THR A 369 -4.80 -1.47 11.30
CA THR A 369 -5.26 -1.86 9.94
C THR A 369 -4.25 -1.52 8.86
N ASN A 370 -3.57 -0.36 8.97
CA ASN A 370 -2.63 0.13 7.96
C ASN A 370 -1.18 0.21 8.46
N GLY A 371 -0.90 -0.32 9.66
CA GLY A 371 0.32 -0.07 10.42
C GLY A 371 0.29 1.26 11.18
N SER A 372 1.20 1.42 12.15
CA SER A 372 1.23 2.58 13.06
C SER A 372 2.64 3.15 13.21
N LEU A 373 2.74 4.48 13.29
CA LEU A 373 3.93 5.21 13.69
C LEU A 373 3.76 5.69 15.14
N PHE A 374 4.75 5.43 15.99
CA PHE A 374 4.78 5.83 17.38
C PHE A 374 5.77 6.96 17.60
N THR A 375 5.33 8.02 18.28
CA THR A 375 6.13 9.23 18.51
C THR A 375 5.71 9.90 19.81
N ILE A 376 6.61 10.69 20.41
CA ILE A 376 6.31 11.48 21.60
C ILE A 376 6.29 12.96 21.24
N GLY A 377 5.15 13.62 21.47
CA GLY A 377 5.04 15.07 21.38
C GLY A 377 5.30 15.73 22.73
N MET A 378 5.90 16.91 22.72
CA MET A 378 6.28 17.67 23.91
C MET A 378 5.70 19.09 23.85
N SER A 379 4.74 19.37 24.72
CA SER A 379 3.91 20.56 24.61
C SER A 379 3.71 21.28 25.93
N LYS A 380 3.19 22.49 25.85
CA LYS A 380 2.86 23.36 26.98
C LYS A 380 1.46 23.94 26.83
N ASP A 381 0.68 23.90 27.90
CA ASP A 381 -0.65 24.48 27.94
C ASP A 381 -0.63 25.99 28.26
N ALA A 382 -1.78 26.64 28.07
CA ALA A 382 -1.90 28.08 28.34
C ALA A 382 -1.72 28.48 29.82
N ASN A 383 -1.76 27.51 30.76
CA ASN A 383 -1.52 27.72 32.19
C ASN A 383 -0.04 27.50 32.58
N GLY A 384 0.78 27.07 31.62
CA GLY A 384 2.19 26.74 31.83
C GLY A 384 2.46 25.31 32.29
N GLY A 385 1.47 24.42 32.20
CA GLY A 385 1.64 22.98 32.41
C GLY A 385 2.35 22.34 31.21
N TYR A 386 3.38 21.55 31.49
CA TYR A 386 4.12 20.80 30.47
C TYR A 386 3.54 19.40 30.32
N HIS A 387 3.52 18.93 29.08
CA HIS A 387 2.93 17.66 28.69
C HIS A 387 3.89 16.91 27.79
N GLN A 388 3.92 15.59 27.99
CA GLN A 388 4.61 14.69 27.10
C GLN A 388 3.65 13.56 26.79
N ARG A 389 3.43 13.26 25.51
CA ARG A 389 2.41 12.29 25.10
C ARG A 389 2.92 11.33 24.06
N LEU A 390 2.71 10.04 24.31
CA LEU A 390 2.91 8.98 23.33
C LEU A 390 1.69 8.90 22.41
N HIS A 391 1.93 9.00 21.10
CA HIS A 391 0.93 8.89 20.04
C HIS A 391 1.12 7.61 19.23
N ALA A 392 0.03 7.13 18.63
CA ALA A 392 0.05 5.99 17.70
C ALA A 392 -0.71 6.39 16.44
N LEU A 393 0.01 6.90 15.44
CA LEU A 393 -0.55 7.48 14.23
C LEU A 393 -0.72 6.43 13.14
N ASP A 394 -1.91 6.36 12.53
CA ASP A 394 -2.16 5.51 11.36
C ASP A 394 -1.29 5.98 10.18
N LEU A 395 -0.53 5.07 9.59
CA LEU A 395 0.46 5.39 8.55
C LEU A 395 -0.12 6.02 7.29
N THR A 396 -1.43 5.86 7.04
CA THR A 396 -2.08 6.33 5.81
C THR A 396 -2.81 7.65 5.99
N THR A 397 -3.12 8.03 7.23
CA THR A 397 -3.94 9.22 7.53
C THR A 397 -3.26 10.21 8.47
N GLY A 398 -2.27 9.77 9.25
CA GLY A 398 -1.65 10.57 10.31
C GLY A 398 -2.57 10.82 11.51
N VAL A 399 -3.72 10.14 11.58
CA VAL A 399 -4.67 10.28 12.71
C VAL A 399 -4.30 9.26 13.78
N ASP A 400 -4.39 9.66 15.05
CA ASP A 400 -4.23 8.72 16.16
C ASP A 400 -5.22 7.54 16.04
N THR A 401 -4.69 6.33 16.15
CA THR A 401 -5.44 5.05 16.12
C THR A 401 -6.23 4.81 17.42
N GLY A 402 -5.98 5.63 18.44
CA GLY A 402 -6.60 5.58 19.77
C GLY A 402 -6.41 6.90 20.52
N ALA A 403 -6.57 6.88 21.85
CA ALA A 403 -6.17 8.03 22.66
C ALA A 403 -4.65 8.01 22.87
N SER A 404 -3.99 9.17 22.73
CA SER A 404 -2.60 9.33 23.16
C SER A 404 -2.49 9.12 24.68
N THR A 405 -1.29 8.77 25.14
CA THR A 405 -1.03 8.50 26.55
C THR A 405 -0.07 9.53 27.13
N GLU A 406 -0.51 10.21 28.20
CA GLU A 406 0.36 11.09 28.99
C GLU A 406 1.49 10.27 29.63
N ILE A 407 2.72 10.74 29.47
CA ILE A 407 3.87 10.14 30.12
C ILE A 407 3.84 10.50 31.60
N ALA A 408 3.73 9.47 32.45
CA ALA A 408 3.80 9.63 33.89
C ALA A 408 4.39 8.38 34.54
N ALA A 409 5.44 8.56 35.32
CA ALA A 409 6.13 7.47 35.99
C ALA A 409 6.44 7.79 37.46
N THR A 410 6.44 6.75 38.27
CA THR A 410 6.97 6.78 39.65
C THR A 410 7.81 5.55 39.86
N TYR A 411 8.88 5.68 40.65
CA TYR A 411 9.75 4.57 40.97
C TYR A 411 10.23 4.65 42.43
N PRO A 412 10.27 3.54 43.20
CA PRO A 412 10.74 3.56 44.57
C PRO A 412 12.16 4.11 44.70
N GLY A 413 12.36 5.12 45.53
CA GLY A 413 13.65 5.80 45.62
C GLY A 413 13.61 7.11 46.41
N LYS A 414 14.78 7.59 46.80
CA LYS A 414 14.97 8.85 47.55
C LYS A 414 15.78 9.90 46.78
N GLY A 415 16.01 9.67 45.50
CA GLY A 415 16.75 10.57 44.64
C GLY A 415 16.02 11.88 44.38
N ASP A 416 16.53 12.61 43.40
CA ASP A 416 16.00 13.87 42.95
C ASP A 416 14.51 13.77 42.59
N ASN A 417 13.75 14.82 42.94
CA ASN A 417 12.29 14.89 42.81
C ASN A 417 11.51 13.77 43.55
N SER A 418 12.08 13.18 44.61
CA SER A 418 11.38 12.16 45.40
C SER A 418 10.29 12.74 46.31
N GLN A 419 9.17 12.02 46.37
CA GLN A 419 8.01 12.34 47.19
C GLN A 419 7.56 11.07 47.91
N ASN A 420 7.55 11.09 49.26
CA ASN A 420 7.14 9.96 50.09
C ASN A 420 7.86 8.63 49.77
N GLY A 421 9.14 8.69 49.38
CA GLY A 421 9.96 7.52 49.06
C GLY A 421 9.76 6.96 47.65
N SER A 422 9.18 7.74 46.73
CA SER A 422 9.18 7.45 45.29
C SER A 422 9.68 8.65 44.51
N VAL A 423 10.61 8.43 43.60
CA VAL A 423 11.02 9.41 42.58
C VAL A 423 9.88 9.58 41.59
N VAL A 424 9.59 10.83 41.21
CA VAL A 424 8.45 11.19 40.37
C VAL A 424 8.95 11.81 39.07
N PHE A 425 8.44 11.32 37.94
CA PHE A 425 8.70 11.91 36.64
C PHE A 425 7.98 13.26 36.52
N ASP A 426 8.69 14.30 36.09
CA ASP A 426 8.15 15.64 35.87
C ASP A 426 8.32 16.03 34.40
N PRO A 427 7.25 16.14 33.60
CA PRO A 427 7.36 16.42 32.17
C PRO A 427 8.06 17.75 31.85
N ALA A 428 8.10 18.71 32.78
CA ALA A 428 8.81 19.98 32.58
C ALA A 428 10.34 19.82 32.64
N GLN A 429 10.83 18.71 33.17
CA GLN A 429 12.24 18.50 33.48
C GLN A 429 12.96 17.53 32.54
N TYR A 430 12.22 16.87 31.66
CA TYR A 430 12.79 15.92 30.71
C TYR A 430 12.44 16.32 29.29
N ALA A 431 13.30 15.91 28.36
CA ALA A 431 12.96 15.83 26.95
C ALA A 431 13.21 14.40 26.45
N GLU A 432 12.52 14.01 25.39
CA GLU A 432 12.67 12.72 24.76
C GLU A 432 13.51 12.88 23.49
N ARG A 433 14.80 12.53 23.61
CA ARG A 433 15.79 12.73 22.54
C ARG A 433 16.33 11.42 21.99
N ALA A 434 16.53 10.42 22.85
CA ALA A 434 16.96 9.09 22.43
C ALA A 434 15.88 8.44 21.57
N ALA A 435 16.23 7.78 20.46
CA ALA A 435 15.24 7.20 19.57
C ALA A 435 14.41 6.09 20.25
N LEU A 436 13.14 5.99 19.86
CA LEU A 436 12.23 4.97 20.38
C LEU A 436 12.69 3.56 20.00
N LEU A 437 12.53 2.62 20.92
CA LEU A 437 12.76 1.20 20.69
C LEU A 437 11.43 0.45 20.72
N LEU A 438 11.07 -0.21 19.62
CA LEU A 438 10.00 -1.21 19.60
C LEU A 438 10.61 -2.60 19.79
N LEU A 439 10.24 -3.28 20.86
CA LEU A 439 10.72 -4.61 21.17
C LEU A 439 9.60 -5.46 21.78
N SER A 440 9.31 -6.60 21.16
CA SER A 440 8.31 -7.58 21.65
C SER A 440 6.95 -6.96 21.99
N GLY A 441 6.47 -6.06 21.13
CA GLY A 441 5.19 -5.36 21.27
C GLY A 441 5.15 -4.28 22.34
N ASN A 442 6.31 -3.85 22.83
CA ASN A 442 6.44 -2.72 23.74
C ASN A 442 7.32 -1.62 23.14
N ILE A 443 6.91 -0.38 23.32
CA ILE A 443 7.66 0.83 22.99
C ILE A 443 8.41 1.26 24.24
N TYR A 444 9.74 1.30 24.17
CA TYR A 444 10.61 1.75 25.25
C TYR A 444 11.17 3.13 24.94
N THR A 445 11.18 3.99 25.96
CA THR A 445 11.63 5.38 25.89
C THR A 445 12.77 5.61 26.88
N GLY A 446 13.74 6.45 26.49
CA GLY A 446 14.82 6.94 27.34
C GLY A 446 14.75 8.46 27.45
N TRP A 447 15.07 9.02 28.62
CA TRP A 447 14.80 10.41 28.93
C TRP A 447 16.07 11.22 29.22
N THR A 448 16.23 12.32 28.49
CA THR A 448 17.26 13.32 28.78
C THR A 448 16.75 14.34 29.78
N SER A 449 17.66 14.92 30.57
CA SER A 449 17.37 16.12 31.33
C SER A 449 17.10 17.29 30.39
N HIS A 450 16.34 18.29 30.84
CA HIS A 450 16.40 19.61 30.24
C HIS A 450 17.58 20.39 30.83
N CYS A 451 18.66 20.51 30.05
CA CYS A 451 19.79 21.41 30.33
C CYS A 451 20.51 21.18 31.64
N ASP A 452 20.61 19.91 32.03
CA ASP A 452 21.29 19.46 33.25
C ASP A 452 20.84 20.24 34.49
N SER A 453 19.59 20.71 34.46
CA SER A 453 19.02 21.55 35.49
C SER A 453 18.26 20.68 36.47
N GLY A 454 18.85 20.32 37.61
CA GLY A 454 18.18 19.53 38.65
C GLY A 454 16.77 20.04 39.02
N PRO A 455 15.84 19.16 39.44
CA PRO A 455 16.08 17.77 39.87
C PRO A 455 15.74 16.72 38.80
N TYR A 456 16.67 15.82 38.45
CA TYR A 456 16.41 14.74 37.48
C TYR A 456 17.17 13.43 37.75
N THR A 457 16.69 12.32 37.16
CA THR A 457 17.20 10.94 37.30
C THR A 457 16.95 10.11 36.02
N GLY A 458 17.63 8.97 35.87
CA GLY A 458 17.64 8.23 34.60
C GLY A 458 16.42 7.34 34.38
N TRP A 459 15.48 7.74 33.53
CA TRP A 459 14.24 6.98 33.30
C TRP A 459 14.28 6.11 32.06
N VAL A 460 13.79 4.87 32.19
CA VAL A 460 13.36 4.03 31.07
C VAL A 460 11.92 3.61 31.29
N ILE A 461 11.04 3.90 30.33
CA ILE A 461 9.60 3.66 30.45
C ILE A 461 9.13 2.82 29.26
N GLY A 462 8.34 1.78 29.54
CA GLY A 462 7.78 0.88 28.53
C GLY A 462 6.26 1.03 28.41
N TYR A 463 5.75 1.00 27.18
CA TYR A 463 4.33 1.07 26.85
C TYR A 463 3.94 -0.05 25.88
N SER A 464 2.74 -0.60 26.01
CA SER A 464 2.17 -1.55 25.05
C SER A 464 1.90 -0.85 23.71
N GLU A 465 2.43 -1.36 22.60
CA GLU A 465 2.17 -0.77 21.27
C GLU A 465 0.68 -0.84 20.87
N SER A 466 -0.04 -1.81 21.43
CA SER A 466 -1.43 -2.09 21.07
C SER A 466 -2.45 -1.24 21.81
N THR A 467 -2.08 -0.73 22.99
CA THR A 467 -3.01 0.01 23.86
C THR A 467 -2.44 1.33 24.38
N LEU A 468 -1.16 1.61 24.13
CA LEU A 468 -0.38 2.69 24.74
C LEU A 468 -0.38 2.70 26.27
N ALA A 469 -0.77 1.59 26.91
CA ALA A 469 -0.75 1.51 28.37
C ALA A 469 0.67 1.30 28.87
N GLN A 470 1.09 2.03 29.92
CA GLN A 470 2.40 1.85 30.55
C GLN A 470 2.52 0.41 31.09
N THR A 471 3.51 -0.33 30.61
CA THR A 471 3.78 -1.72 30.98
C THR A 471 4.95 -1.85 31.95
N GLN A 472 5.94 -0.95 31.86
CA GLN A 472 7.20 -1.06 32.60
C GLN A 472 7.73 0.32 32.99
N VAL A 473 8.39 0.41 34.14
CA VAL A 473 9.11 1.60 34.60
C VAL A 473 10.38 1.14 35.32
N LEU A 474 11.52 1.72 34.92
CA LEU A 474 12.79 1.60 35.62
C LEU A 474 13.39 3.00 35.77
N ASN A 475 14.00 3.24 36.93
CA ASN A 475 14.87 4.38 37.15
C ASN A 475 16.27 3.85 37.47
N LEU A 476 17.29 4.37 36.79
CA LEU A 476 18.69 3.95 36.87
C LEU A 476 19.51 4.75 37.87
N SER A 477 18.94 5.80 38.45
CA SER A 477 19.55 6.54 39.57
C SER A 477 18.49 6.88 40.62
N PRO A 478 17.72 5.90 41.12
CA PRO A 478 16.53 6.12 41.95
C PRO A 478 16.83 6.71 43.33
N ASN A 479 18.07 6.62 43.81
CA ASN A 479 18.50 7.17 45.10
C ASN A 479 19.54 8.28 44.97
N GLY A 480 19.89 8.65 43.73
CA GLY A 480 20.82 9.70 43.39
C GLY A 480 20.21 10.88 42.62
N HIS A 481 21.04 11.51 41.81
CA HIS A 481 20.74 12.67 40.97
C HIS A 481 21.48 12.58 39.63
N GLU A 482 21.09 13.46 38.71
CA GLU A 482 21.72 13.75 37.42
C GLU A 482 21.71 12.61 36.38
N GLY A 483 21.19 11.43 36.68
CA GLY A 483 21.09 10.37 35.68
C GLY A 483 20.22 10.79 34.48
N SER A 484 20.72 10.62 33.27
CA SER A 484 19.94 10.87 32.04
C SER A 484 20.37 9.96 30.88
N ILE A 485 19.51 9.85 29.87
CA ILE A 485 19.72 8.99 28.70
C ILE A 485 19.45 9.84 27.45
N TRP A 486 20.51 10.33 26.84
CA TRP A 486 20.41 11.22 25.67
C TRP A 486 21.17 10.72 24.46
N MET A 487 22.30 10.01 24.65
CA MET A 487 23.02 9.19 23.65
C MET A 487 23.18 9.84 22.28
N SER A 488 23.30 11.17 22.25
CA SER A 488 23.28 11.96 21.02
C SER A 488 22.13 11.68 20.04
N GLY A 489 20.96 11.28 20.53
CA GLY A 489 19.80 10.92 19.68
C GLY A 489 19.80 9.48 19.18
N ASP A 490 20.79 8.68 19.59
CA ASP A 490 20.76 7.22 19.42
C ASP A 490 19.56 6.61 20.14
N GLY A 491 19.14 5.43 19.70
CA GLY A 491 18.10 4.66 20.36
C GLY A 491 18.66 3.61 21.28
N LEU A 492 17.87 3.20 22.27
CA LEU A 492 18.17 2.01 23.05
C LEU A 492 18.38 0.83 22.09
N ALA A 493 19.47 0.09 22.25
CA ALA A 493 19.77 -1.07 21.43
C ALA A 493 19.18 -2.34 22.04
N ALA A 494 18.92 -3.38 21.25
CA ALA A 494 18.38 -4.63 21.75
C ALA A 494 18.91 -5.85 20.99
N ASP A 495 19.02 -6.97 21.72
CA ASP A 495 19.41 -8.25 21.15
C ASP A 495 18.22 -9.20 20.90
N SER A 496 18.50 -10.31 20.22
CA SER A 496 17.51 -11.34 19.91
C SER A 496 16.96 -12.09 21.13
N SER A 497 17.61 -11.96 22.30
CA SER A 497 17.12 -12.51 23.57
C SER A 497 16.20 -11.53 24.30
N GLY A 498 16.01 -10.32 23.76
CA GLY A 498 15.16 -9.28 24.33
C GLY A 498 15.82 -8.47 25.44
N PHE A 499 17.14 -8.51 25.59
CA PHE A 499 17.84 -7.55 26.44
C PHE A 499 17.94 -6.20 25.73
N ILE A 500 17.84 -5.13 26.52
CA ILE A 500 18.02 -3.76 26.06
C ILE A 500 19.38 -3.26 26.58
N TYR A 501 20.07 -2.45 25.78
CA TYR A 501 21.35 -1.84 26.11
C TYR A 501 21.22 -0.32 25.97
N LEU A 502 21.95 0.42 26.81
CA LEU A 502 22.09 1.88 26.73
C LEU A 502 23.36 2.36 27.44
N LEU A 503 23.78 3.59 27.09
CA LEU A 503 24.78 4.36 27.83
C LEU A 503 24.08 5.46 28.64
N GLN A 504 24.33 5.49 29.94
CA GLN A 504 23.85 6.56 30.82
C GLN A 504 24.85 7.72 30.84
N ALA A 505 24.35 8.95 30.87
CA ALA A 505 25.16 10.16 31.08
C ALA A 505 25.65 10.27 32.54
N ASN A 506 26.31 11.37 32.89
CA ASN A 506 26.73 11.69 34.25
C ASN A 506 25.61 11.42 35.27
N GLY A 507 25.99 11.07 36.49
CA GLY A 507 25.01 10.90 37.56
C GLY A 507 25.60 10.20 38.76
N THR A 508 24.78 10.03 39.79
CA THR A 508 25.18 9.25 40.96
C THR A 508 25.46 7.80 40.58
N PHE A 509 26.63 7.29 40.98
CA PHE A 509 26.99 5.89 40.93
C PHE A 509 27.37 5.37 42.33
N ASP A 510 26.82 4.24 42.75
CA ASP A 510 27.22 3.65 44.04
C ASP A 510 28.53 2.86 43.92
N THR A 511 29.61 3.43 44.47
CA THR A 511 30.88 2.69 44.62
C THR A 511 30.83 1.57 45.66
N THR A 512 29.78 1.54 46.50
CA THR A 512 29.51 0.42 47.41
C THR A 512 28.62 -0.60 46.70
N LEU A 513 29.13 -1.81 46.49
CA LEU A 513 28.45 -2.89 45.77
C LEU A 513 27.84 -3.92 46.72
N ASP A 514 26.77 -4.57 46.27
CA ASP A 514 26.16 -5.73 46.93
C ASP A 514 27.00 -7.02 46.72
N SER A 515 26.53 -8.14 47.27
CA SER A 515 27.24 -9.43 47.14
C SER A 515 27.31 -9.97 45.70
N ASN A 516 26.49 -9.45 44.79
CA ASN A 516 26.47 -9.81 43.37
C ASN A 516 27.24 -8.80 42.50
N GLY A 517 27.87 -7.79 43.13
CA GLY A 517 28.63 -6.75 42.46
C GLY A 517 27.78 -5.66 41.81
N PHE A 518 26.53 -5.45 42.24
CA PHE A 518 25.69 -4.35 41.77
C PHE A 518 25.70 -3.16 42.76
N PRO A 519 25.50 -1.92 42.29
CA PRO A 519 25.30 -0.73 43.12
C PRO A 519 24.31 -0.97 44.26
N ALA A 520 24.74 -0.76 45.52
CA ALA A 520 23.95 -1.15 46.70
C ALA A 520 22.66 -0.33 46.88
N LEU A 521 22.60 0.88 46.32
CA LEU A 521 21.38 1.71 46.26
C LEU A 521 20.75 1.70 44.86
N GLY A 522 21.34 0.97 43.91
CA GLY A 522 20.84 0.82 42.56
C GLY A 522 21.05 2.05 41.68
N ASP A 523 22.05 2.88 41.97
CA ASP A 523 22.41 4.04 41.16
C ASP A 523 23.56 3.72 40.17
N TYR A 524 23.29 3.87 38.88
CA TYR A 524 24.12 3.47 37.72
C TYR A 524 24.58 4.65 36.85
N GLY A 525 24.71 5.86 37.42
CA GLY A 525 25.18 7.04 36.68
C GLY A 525 26.50 6.81 35.95
N ASN A 526 26.58 7.26 34.69
CA ASN A 526 27.72 7.13 33.78
C ASN A 526 28.04 5.69 33.27
N ALA A 527 27.15 4.73 33.51
CA ALA A 527 27.38 3.33 33.15
C ALA A 527 26.89 2.96 31.74
N MET A 528 27.50 1.91 31.17
CA MET A 528 26.86 1.10 30.13
C MET A 528 25.98 0.05 30.81
N VAL A 529 24.70 -0.03 30.45
CA VAL A 529 23.70 -0.81 31.19
C VAL A 529 23.01 -1.82 30.29
N LYS A 530 22.92 -3.07 30.75
CA LYS A 530 22.09 -4.14 30.16
C LYS A 530 20.82 -4.34 30.98
N LEU A 531 19.67 -4.24 30.34
CA LEU A 531 18.35 -4.40 30.97
C LEU A 531 17.67 -5.70 30.54
N SER A 532 17.14 -6.44 31.50
CA SER A 532 16.24 -7.57 31.26
C SER A 532 14.82 -7.05 31.06
N THR A 533 14.17 -7.50 29.99
CA THR A 533 12.73 -7.30 29.74
C THR A 533 11.87 -8.49 30.21
N SER A 534 12.50 -9.59 30.62
CA SER A 534 11.80 -10.76 31.15
C SER A 534 11.18 -10.45 32.52
N GLY A 535 9.86 -10.28 32.56
CA GLY A 535 9.13 -9.96 33.79
C GLY A 535 9.03 -8.45 33.99
N LYS A 536 9.67 -7.93 35.04
CA LYS A 536 9.78 -6.49 35.28
C LYS A 536 11.10 -5.99 34.70
N LEU A 537 11.09 -4.82 34.06
CA LEU A 537 12.30 -4.14 33.61
C LEU A 537 13.26 -3.94 34.80
N ALA A 538 14.49 -4.44 34.65
CA ALA A 538 15.52 -4.40 35.68
C ALA A 538 16.92 -4.49 35.06
N VAL A 539 17.92 -3.94 35.76
CA VAL A 539 19.32 -4.09 35.35
C VAL A 539 19.75 -5.55 35.51
N ALA A 540 20.22 -6.14 34.42
CA ALA A 540 20.71 -7.50 34.33
C ALA A 540 22.25 -7.57 34.44
N ASP A 541 22.93 -6.57 33.88
CA ASP A 541 24.37 -6.39 34.01
C ASP A 541 24.74 -4.93 33.70
N TYR A 542 25.97 -4.51 33.98
CA TYR A 542 26.46 -3.18 33.65
C TYR A 542 28.00 -3.15 33.53
N PHE A 543 28.53 -2.08 32.98
CA PHE A 543 29.93 -1.69 33.06
C PHE A 543 30.01 -0.23 33.54
N GLU A 544 30.97 0.07 34.40
CA GLU A 544 31.26 1.43 34.87
C GLU A 544 32.78 1.64 34.89
N THR A 545 33.23 2.83 34.47
CA THR A 545 34.65 3.17 34.45
C THR A 545 35.19 3.31 35.87
N TYR A 546 36.46 2.97 36.09
CA TYR A 546 37.09 3.03 37.42
C TYR A 546 37.01 4.44 38.05
N ASN A 547 36.95 5.49 37.21
CA ASN A 547 36.87 6.90 37.56
C ASN A 547 35.49 7.53 37.28
N GLY A 548 34.44 6.76 37.03
CA GLY A 548 33.11 7.26 36.62
C GLY A 548 32.49 8.31 37.53
N VAL A 549 32.75 8.26 38.85
CA VAL A 549 32.33 9.31 39.79
C VAL A 549 33.02 10.65 39.52
N ALA A 550 34.31 10.62 39.20
CA ALA A 550 35.06 11.82 38.85
C ALA A 550 34.67 12.34 37.47
N GLU A 551 34.41 11.44 36.52
CA GLU A 551 33.92 11.78 35.17
C GLU A 551 32.55 12.45 35.23
N SER A 552 31.62 11.91 36.02
CA SER A 552 30.30 12.53 36.26
C SER A 552 30.43 13.95 36.82
N THR A 553 31.35 14.17 37.76
CA THR A 553 31.60 15.52 38.33
C THR A 553 32.18 16.51 37.31
N GLN A 554 32.83 16.00 36.26
CA GLN A 554 33.47 16.77 35.21
C GLN A 554 32.61 16.92 33.96
N ASP A 555 31.36 16.44 33.97
CA ASP A 555 30.50 16.36 32.79
C ASP A 555 31.19 15.59 31.65
N LEU A 556 31.82 14.45 32.00
CA LEU A 556 32.44 13.52 31.05
C LEU A 556 31.54 12.30 30.85
N ASP A 557 30.34 12.55 30.34
CA ASP A 557 29.33 11.52 30.06
C ASP A 557 29.87 10.38 29.18
N LEU A 558 29.71 9.16 29.64
CA LEU A 558 29.78 7.98 28.77
C LEU A 558 28.61 7.99 27.78
N GLY A 559 27.40 8.28 28.27
CA GLY A 559 26.16 8.37 27.48
C GLY A 559 26.00 9.62 26.60
N SER A 560 27.10 10.29 26.26
CA SER A 560 27.07 11.34 25.22
C SER A 560 27.13 10.78 23.79
N GLY A 561 27.79 9.64 23.61
CA GLY A 561 27.75 8.90 22.36
C GLY A 561 26.64 7.87 22.35
N GLY A 562 26.43 7.29 21.17
CA GLY A 562 25.62 6.11 21.00
C GLY A 562 26.43 4.82 21.11
N GLU A 563 25.72 3.69 21.02
CA GLU A 563 26.27 2.35 21.09
C GLU A 563 25.66 1.46 20.01
N ILE A 564 26.41 0.46 19.57
CA ILE A 564 25.91 -0.53 18.60
C ILE A 564 26.20 -1.94 19.07
N LEU A 565 25.27 -2.86 18.81
CA LEU A 565 25.49 -4.29 19.02
C LEU A 565 26.15 -4.86 17.76
N LEU A 566 27.36 -5.38 17.92
CA LEU A 566 28.07 -5.98 16.81
C LEU A 566 27.48 -7.36 16.51
N PRO A 567 27.48 -7.79 15.23
CA PRO A 567 27.24 -9.19 14.89
C PRO A 567 28.20 -10.11 15.65
N ASP A 568 27.82 -11.36 15.87
CA ASP A 568 28.63 -12.37 16.55
C ASP A 568 30.09 -12.37 16.05
N GLN A 569 31.03 -12.22 16.98
CA GLN A 569 32.45 -12.14 16.68
C GLN A 569 33.17 -13.39 17.15
N MET A 570 33.90 -14.04 16.26
CA MET A 570 34.72 -15.20 16.62
C MET A 570 36.13 -14.77 16.98
N ASP A 571 36.63 -15.22 18.13
CA ASP A 571 38.01 -15.01 18.55
C ASP A 571 38.99 -15.97 17.84
N ALA A 572 40.29 -15.84 18.14
CA ALA A 572 41.33 -16.70 17.58
C ALA A 572 41.26 -18.16 18.04
N THR A 573 40.49 -18.46 19.11
CA THR A 573 40.31 -19.80 19.67
C THR A 573 39.06 -20.51 19.13
N GLY A 574 38.21 -19.78 18.39
CA GLY A 574 36.93 -20.27 17.87
C GLY A 574 35.75 -20.03 18.81
N HIS A 575 35.93 -19.26 19.89
CA HIS A 575 34.86 -18.82 20.77
C HIS A 575 34.10 -17.65 20.14
N VAL A 576 32.77 -17.66 20.29
CA VAL A 576 31.91 -16.58 19.79
C VAL A 576 31.61 -15.63 20.94
N HIS A 577 31.85 -14.34 20.70
CA HIS A 577 31.56 -13.23 21.59
C HIS A 577 30.42 -12.38 21.06
N HIS A 578 29.57 -11.90 21.96
CA HIS A 578 28.45 -11.02 21.65
C HIS A 578 28.82 -9.59 22.01
N LEU A 579 29.53 -8.88 21.14
CA LEU A 579 30.13 -7.60 21.52
C LEU A 579 29.19 -6.39 21.34
N ILE A 580 29.39 -5.38 22.18
CA ILE A 580 28.80 -4.03 22.10
C ILE A 580 29.93 -3.01 22.11
N VAL A 581 29.82 -1.95 21.30
CA VAL A 581 30.83 -0.87 21.24
C VAL A 581 30.18 0.50 21.42
N GLY A 582 30.82 1.34 22.24
CA GLY A 582 30.39 2.71 22.53
C GLY A 582 31.56 3.59 22.98
N ALA A 583 31.34 4.90 23.08
CA ALA A 583 32.33 5.88 23.54
C ALA A 583 31.65 7.14 24.04
N GLY A 584 32.31 7.89 24.92
CA GLY A 584 31.78 9.12 25.52
C GLY A 584 32.70 10.34 25.42
N LYS A 585 32.40 11.35 26.25
CA LYS A 585 33.19 12.59 26.36
C LYS A 585 34.63 12.36 26.86
N ASP A 586 34.91 11.22 27.48
CA ASP A 586 36.25 10.83 27.93
C ASP A 586 37.22 10.47 26.78
N ARG A 587 36.67 10.22 25.58
CA ARG A 587 37.35 9.96 24.29
C ARG A 587 37.91 8.55 24.13
N ASN A 588 37.54 7.64 25.01
CA ASN A 588 37.93 6.24 24.95
C ASN A 588 36.87 5.43 24.17
N ILE A 589 37.29 4.40 23.43
CA ILE A 589 36.35 3.41 22.89
C ILE A 589 36.29 2.23 23.85
N TYR A 590 35.07 1.86 24.22
CA TYR A 590 34.76 0.73 25.07
C TYR A 590 34.11 -0.37 24.23
N LEU A 591 34.70 -1.56 24.25
CA LEU A 591 34.15 -2.78 23.65
C LEU A 591 33.87 -3.74 24.79
N ALA A 592 32.60 -4.00 25.08
CA ALA A 592 32.18 -4.92 26.13
C ALA A 592 31.61 -6.22 25.53
N ASP A 593 31.70 -7.31 26.29
CA ASP A 593 31.03 -8.57 25.97
C ASP A 593 29.64 -8.57 26.63
N ARG A 594 28.57 -8.69 25.85
CA ARG A 594 27.19 -8.67 26.37
C ARG A 594 26.90 -9.83 27.31
N ASP A 595 27.70 -10.89 27.30
CA ASP A 595 27.59 -12.01 28.24
C ASP A 595 28.22 -11.72 29.61
N ASN A 596 29.08 -10.69 29.68
CA ASN A 596 29.71 -10.20 30.90
C ASN A 596 30.27 -8.80 30.66
N LEU A 597 29.51 -7.76 31.01
CA LEU A 597 29.88 -6.37 30.71
C LEU A 597 31.11 -5.91 31.51
N GLY A 598 31.39 -6.54 32.65
CA GLY A 598 32.59 -6.30 33.45
C GLY A 598 32.36 -5.59 34.78
N LYS A 599 31.18 -4.96 34.98
CA LYS A 599 30.78 -4.25 36.21
C LYS A 599 31.75 -3.13 36.59
N PHE A 600 31.69 -2.65 37.83
CA PHE A 600 32.63 -1.67 38.36
C PHE A 600 33.82 -2.35 39.03
N ASN A 601 35.03 -1.88 38.72
CA ASN A 601 36.25 -2.30 39.39
C ASN A 601 37.05 -1.10 39.90
N PRO A 602 37.07 -0.84 41.21
CA PRO A 602 37.77 0.32 41.79
C PRO A 602 39.29 0.13 41.92
N ALA A 603 39.87 -0.97 41.41
CA ALA A 603 41.30 -1.19 41.52
C ALA A 603 42.08 -0.03 40.89
N ASN A 604 43.06 0.52 41.64
CA ASN A 604 43.87 1.72 41.31
C ASN A 604 44.76 1.57 40.05
N ASN A 605 44.18 1.24 38.90
CA ASN A 605 44.83 1.17 37.60
C ASN A 605 44.18 2.26 36.72
N PRO A 606 44.94 3.07 35.96
CA PRO A 606 44.36 4.05 35.04
C PRO A 606 43.62 3.43 33.83
N MET A 607 43.23 2.16 33.91
CA MET A 607 42.58 1.41 32.82
C MET A 607 41.56 0.43 33.40
N ASP A 608 40.45 0.30 32.67
CA ASP A 608 39.32 -0.57 33.00
C ASP A 608 39.63 -2.03 32.63
N SER A 609 40.31 -2.71 33.53
CA SER A 609 40.78 -4.10 33.30
C SER A 609 39.69 -5.18 33.25
N ASN A 610 38.44 -4.82 33.56
CA ASN A 610 37.28 -5.70 33.66
C ASN A 610 36.36 -5.64 32.44
N ILE A 611 36.46 -4.59 31.61
CA ILE A 611 35.81 -4.58 30.30
C ILE A 611 36.58 -5.48 29.33
N TYR A 612 35.90 -5.97 28.30
CA TYR A 612 36.50 -6.85 27.31
C TYR A 612 37.66 -6.18 26.55
N GLN A 613 37.51 -4.92 26.14
CA GLN A 613 38.60 -4.10 25.62
C GLN A 613 38.31 -2.59 25.78
N GLU A 614 39.32 -1.85 26.26
CA GLU A 614 39.37 -0.39 26.29
C GLU A 614 40.41 0.11 25.26
N ILE A 615 40.09 1.15 24.49
CA ILE A 615 41.04 1.84 23.61
C ILE A 615 41.15 3.30 24.07
N PRO A 616 42.12 3.62 24.94
CA PRO A 616 42.24 4.95 25.51
C PRO A 616 42.64 6.00 24.47
N GLY A 617 41.98 7.16 24.50
CA GLY A 617 42.28 8.28 23.61
C GLY A 617 42.15 7.94 22.13
N ALA A 618 41.29 6.98 21.78
CA ALA A 618 41.01 6.63 20.39
C ALA A 618 40.43 7.81 19.59
N MET A 619 39.71 8.70 20.29
CA MET A 619 39.14 9.92 19.73
C MET A 619 39.95 11.16 20.14
N GLU A 620 40.04 12.13 19.24
CA GLU A 620 40.72 13.40 19.55
C GLU A 620 39.84 14.33 20.39
N GLY A 621 38.53 14.35 20.09
CA GLY A 621 37.53 15.16 20.77
C GLY A 621 36.47 14.32 21.47
N GLN A 622 35.55 15.00 22.16
CA GLN A 622 34.44 14.37 22.87
C GLN A 622 33.47 13.71 21.88
N VAL A 623 32.94 12.56 22.25
CA VAL A 623 32.06 11.79 21.37
C VAL A 623 30.60 12.18 21.58
N PHE A 624 29.95 12.58 20.50
CA PHE A 624 28.55 13.00 20.45
C PHE A 624 27.83 12.38 19.25
N SER A 625 28.15 11.13 18.94
CA SER A 625 27.68 10.40 17.77
C SER A 625 27.56 8.91 18.06
N THR A 626 26.90 8.18 17.16
CA THR A 626 26.82 6.71 17.19
C THR A 626 27.76 6.14 16.13
N PRO A 627 28.54 5.07 16.41
CA PRO A 627 29.34 4.41 15.38
C PRO A 627 28.47 3.66 14.38
N ALA A 628 29.05 3.26 13.24
CA ALA A 628 28.41 2.30 12.32
C ALA A 628 29.34 1.11 12.06
N TYR A 629 28.79 -0.06 11.77
CA TYR A 629 29.54 -1.27 11.48
C TYR A 629 29.31 -1.77 10.06
N PHE A 630 30.39 -2.10 9.36
CA PHE A 630 30.30 -2.80 8.07
C PHE A 630 31.51 -3.68 7.83
N ASN A 631 31.23 -4.94 7.47
CA ASN A 631 32.20 -5.90 6.95
C ASN A 631 33.49 -6.00 7.81
N GLY A 632 33.33 -6.13 9.13
CA GLY A 632 34.44 -6.27 10.06
C GLY A 632 35.15 -4.96 10.41
N THR A 633 34.54 -3.80 10.16
CA THR A 633 35.11 -2.49 10.50
C THR A 633 34.07 -1.62 11.19
N VAL A 634 34.47 -0.97 12.30
CA VAL A 634 33.68 0.05 12.98
C VAL A 634 34.13 1.42 12.47
N TYR A 635 33.17 2.24 12.03
CA TYR A 635 33.38 3.61 11.59
C TYR A 635 32.89 4.56 12.66
N TYR A 636 33.78 5.41 13.17
CA TYR A 636 33.46 6.27 14.31
C TYR A 636 34.25 7.57 14.28
N SER A 637 33.72 8.62 14.90
CA SER A 637 34.27 9.96 14.90
C SER A 637 33.79 10.71 16.13
N SER A 638 34.35 11.89 16.38
CA SER A 638 34.05 12.73 17.52
C SER A 638 34.05 14.20 17.11
N ASP A 639 33.68 15.09 18.04
CA ASP A 639 33.72 16.53 17.82
C ASP A 639 35.12 17.02 17.42
N GLY A 640 35.21 17.73 16.30
CA GLY A 640 36.44 18.31 15.78
C GLY A 640 37.42 17.29 15.17
N ASP A 641 37.04 16.02 15.04
CA ASP A 641 37.91 14.92 14.61
C ASP A 641 37.61 14.48 13.16
N THR A 642 38.46 13.62 12.63
CA THR A 642 38.25 12.86 11.40
C THR A 642 37.33 11.66 11.63
N LEU A 643 36.66 11.19 10.60
CA LEU A 643 35.99 9.89 10.63
C LEU A 643 37.06 8.80 10.47
N LYS A 644 37.02 7.80 11.35
CA LYS A 644 38.05 6.77 11.51
C LYS A 644 37.46 5.38 11.26
N ALA A 645 38.23 4.53 10.59
CA ALA A 645 37.90 3.12 10.35
C ALA A 645 38.73 2.23 11.29
N PHE A 646 38.09 1.50 12.19
CA PHE A 646 38.71 0.58 13.14
C PHE A 646 38.39 -0.87 12.76
N PRO A 647 39.33 -1.62 12.16
CA PRO A 647 39.13 -3.02 11.86
C PRO A 647 38.91 -3.86 13.11
N LEU A 648 38.05 -4.86 13.00
CA LEU A 648 37.76 -5.86 14.01
C LEU A 648 38.28 -7.21 13.52
N THR A 649 39.15 -7.86 14.29
CA THR A 649 39.75 -9.14 13.91
C THR A 649 39.92 -10.02 15.13
N ASN A 650 39.51 -11.29 15.03
CA ASN A 650 39.53 -12.23 16.16
C ASN A 650 38.83 -11.65 17.40
N ALA A 651 37.66 -11.05 17.19
CA ALA A 651 36.88 -10.38 18.24
C ALA A 651 37.64 -9.26 18.98
N VAL A 652 38.67 -8.63 18.39
CA VAL A 652 39.42 -7.52 18.99
C VAL A 652 39.45 -6.33 18.03
N LEU A 653 39.10 -5.14 18.53
CA LEU A 653 39.08 -3.91 17.74
C LEU A 653 40.51 -3.34 17.65
N ALA A 654 40.89 -2.85 16.48
CA ALA A 654 42.20 -2.27 16.27
C ALA A 654 42.41 -1.02 17.15
N THR A 655 43.57 -0.91 17.81
CA THR A 655 43.92 0.24 18.65
C THR A 655 44.32 1.49 17.86
N SER A 656 44.38 1.39 16.54
CA SER A 656 44.65 2.50 15.63
C SER A 656 43.81 2.32 14.38
N PRO A 657 43.26 3.42 13.82
CA PRO A 657 42.44 3.31 12.64
C PRO A 657 43.27 2.89 11.43
N SER A 658 42.72 2.04 10.57
CA SER A 658 43.35 1.65 9.30
C SER A 658 43.27 2.74 8.24
N SER A 659 42.28 3.63 8.37
CA SER A 659 42.05 4.74 7.46
C SER A 659 41.29 5.86 8.19
N THR A 660 41.52 7.11 7.77
CA THR A 660 40.83 8.30 8.27
C THR A 660 40.47 9.23 7.13
N THR A 661 39.40 10.01 7.29
CA THR A 661 39.06 11.06 6.33
C THR A 661 40.08 12.20 6.35
N ALA A 662 40.18 12.94 5.25
CA ALA A 662 40.92 14.20 5.21
C ALA A 662 40.13 15.35 5.87
N VAL A 663 38.80 15.27 5.81
CA VAL A 663 37.86 16.20 6.44
C VAL A 663 37.83 15.95 7.94
N ARG A 664 37.83 17.06 8.70
CA ARG A 664 37.49 17.07 10.12
C ARG A 664 36.07 17.59 10.27
N PHE A 665 35.30 16.90 11.09
CA PHE A 665 33.90 17.21 11.30
C PHE A 665 33.77 18.10 12.53
N PRO A 666 33.13 19.27 12.42
CA PRO A 666 32.89 20.14 13.57
C PRO A 666 31.83 19.54 14.49
N HIS A 667 31.63 20.18 15.64
CA HIS A 667 30.60 19.80 16.61
C HIS A 667 29.23 19.54 15.95
N PRO A 668 28.60 18.38 16.21
CA PRO A 668 28.97 17.36 17.22
C PRO A 668 29.91 16.23 16.74
N GLY A 669 30.37 16.26 15.49
CA GLY A 669 30.90 15.10 14.80
C GLY A 669 29.78 14.28 14.14
N PRO A 670 30.10 13.39 13.19
CA PRO A 670 29.11 12.66 12.43
C PRO A 670 28.70 11.36 13.12
N THR A 671 27.40 11.05 13.10
CA THR A 671 26.90 9.66 13.17
C THR A 671 26.91 9.10 11.74
N PRO A 672 27.86 8.21 11.38
CA PRO A 672 27.88 7.62 10.05
C PRO A 672 26.70 6.67 9.82
N SER A 673 26.31 6.54 8.55
CA SER A 673 25.40 5.50 8.06
C SER A 673 26.04 4.81 6.86
N ILE A 674 25.68 3.55 6.62
CA ILE A 674 26.30 2.73 5.57
C ILE A 674 25.22 2.18 4.65
N SER A 675 25.47 2.25 3.34
CA SER A 675 24.65 1.59 2.34
C SER A 675 25.48 0.59 1.55
N ALA A 676 24.95 -0.61 1.31
CA ALA A 676 25.63 -1.66 0.57
C ALA A 676 24.62 -2.62 -0.09
N ASN A 677 25.10 -3.43 -1.04
CA ASN A 677 24.40 -4.61 -1.56
C ASN A 677 25.05 -5.87 -0.97
N GLY A 678 24.54 -6.32 0.17
CA GLY A 678 25.23 -7.30 1.02
C GLY A 678 26.55 -6.70 1.50
N THR A 679 27.67 -7.24 1.00
CA THR A 679 29.03 -6.73 1.29
C THR A 679 29.65 -5.97 0.11
N GLN A 680 28.93 -5.85 -1.01
CA GLN A 680 29.41 -5.17 -2.22
C GLN A 680 28.96 -3.71 -2.25
N ASN A 681 29.71 -2.86 -2.96
CA ASN A 681 29.37 -1.45 -3.17
C ASN A 681 29.09 -0.68 -1.87
N GLY A 682 29.75 -1.04 -0.77
CA GLY A 682 29.63 -0.31 0.49
C GLY A 682 30.02 1.16 0.31
N ILE A 683 29.26 2.05 0.93
CA ILE A 683 29.50 3.50 0.98
C ILE A 683 29.26 3.95 2.42
N VAL A 684 30.24 4.65 2.99
CA VAL A 684 30.08 5.29 4.31
C VAL A 684 29.63 6.73 4.09
N TRP A 685 28.47 7.06 4.63
CA TRP A 685 27.88 8.39 4.57
C TRP A 685 28.12 9.12 5.89
N ALA A 686 28.52 10.38 5.81
CA ALA A 686 28.76 11.21 6.99
C ALA A 686 28.30 12.65 6.72
N LEU A 687 27.76 13.30 7.75
CA LEU A 687 27.32 14.68 7.69
C LEU A 687 28.32 15.59 8.41
N GLU A 688 28.91 16.52 7.67
CA GLU A 688 29.53 17.71 8.25
C GLU A 688 28.41 18.70 8.54
N SER A 689 28.02 18.83 9.81
CA SER A 689 26.80 19.53 10.18
C SER A 689 27.02 20.44 11.39
N GLY A 690 26.43 21.63 11.34
CA GLY A 690 26.46 22.63 12.41
C GLY A 690 25.37 23.67 12.20
N LEU A 691 24.86 24.27 13.30
CA LEU A 691 23.69 25.16 13.23
C LEU A 691 23.91 26.45 12.43
N SER A 692 25.15 26.92 12.35
CA SER A 692 25.52 28.20 11.73
C SER A 692 26.33 28.08 10.45
N SER A 693 26.57 26.86 9.97
CA SER A 693 27.33 26.58 8.75
C SER A 693 26.51 25.75 7.79
N ALA A 694 26.76 25.91 6.49
CA ALA A 694 26.16 25.06 5.48
C ALA A 694 26.51 23.59 5.77
N GLY A 695 25.50 22.72 5.80
CA GLY A 695 25.72 21.30 5.95
C GLY A 695 26.37 20.73 4.69
N VAL A 696 27.21 19.70 4.86
CA VAL A 696 27.83 18.96 3.77
C VAL A 696 27.59 17.47 3.96
N LEU A 697 27.01 16.83 2.95
CA LEU A 697 26.87 15.38 2.88
C LEU A 697 28.09 14.80 2.18
N HIS A 698 28.77 13.89 2.85
CA HIS A 698 29.94 13.18 2.34
C HIS A 698 29.63 11.71 2.11
N ALA A 699 30.28 11.11 1.11
CA ALA A 699 30.28 9.68 0.84
C ALA A 699 31.71 9.20 0.64
N TYR A 700 32.10 8.11 1.31
CA TYR A 700 33.45 7.56 1.30
C TYR A 700 33.46 6.08 0.92
N ASP A 701 34.58 5.64 0.33
CA ASP A 701 34.88 4.22 0.19
C ASP A 701 35.19 3.61 1.57
N PRO A 702 34.42 2.61 2.05
CA PRO A 702 34.64 1.96 3.35
C PRO A 702 36.03 1.33 3.48
N SER A 703 36.65 0.91 2.37
CA SER A 703 37.98 0.28 2.41
C SER A 703 39.12 1.30 2.52
N ASN A 704 38.86 2.57 2.20
CA ASN A 704 39.83 3.64 2.27
C ASN A 704 39.13 5.02 2.39
N LEU A 705 39.00 5.53 3.61
CA LEU A 705 38.38 6.82 3.91
C LEU A 705 39.14 8.04 3.35
N THR A 706 40.37 7.88 2.84
CA THR A 706 41.03 8.96 2.09
C THR A 706 40.43 9.16 0.69
N HIS A 707 39.60 8.22 0.23
CA HIS A 707 38.91 8.28 -1.05
C HIS A 707 37.46 8.74 -0.83
N GLU A 708 37.25 10.05 -0.95
CA GLU A 708 35.91 10.65 -0.98
C GLU A 708 35.29 10.45 -2.37
N LEU A 709 34.12 9.80 -2.41
CA LEU A 709 33.35 9.51 -3.62
C LEU A 709 32.51 10.73 -4.04
N TYR A 710 31.92 11.41 -3.05
CA TYR A 710 31.02 12.54 -3.24
C TYR A 710 31.04 13.48 -2.03
N ASN A 711 30.90 14.77 -2.31
CA ASN A 711 30.61 15.80 -1.32
C ASN A 711 29.67 16.85 -1.93
N SER A 712 28.61 17.22 -1.21
CA SER A 712 27.56 18.14 -1.69
C SER A 712 28.02 19.59 -1.95
N GLY A 713 29.21 19.96 -1.51
CA GLY A 713 29.88 21.22 -1.84
C GLY A 713 30.66 21.20 -3.16
N GLN A 714 30.88 20.04 -3.77
CA GLN A 714 31.73 19.92 -4.97
C GLN A 714 31.02 20.35 -6.27
N ALA A 715 29.68 20.30 -6.30
CA ALA A 715 28.92 20.62 -7.50
C ALA A 715 28.91 22.13 -7.79
N ALA A 716 29.08 22.49 -9.07
CA ALA A 716 29.12 23.89 -9.49
C ALA A 716 27.85 24.66 -9.11
N ASN A 717 28.01 25.96 -8.83
CA ASN A 717 26.93 26.90 -8.49
C ASN A 717 26.09 26.49 -7.26
N GLY A 718 26.62 25.64 -6.38
CA GLY A 718 25.93 25.21 -5.17
C GLY A 718 24.70 24.35 -5.42
N ARG A 719 24.64 23.62 -6.55
CA ARG A 719 23.53 22.73 -6.92
C ARG A 719 23.03 21.86 -5.76
N ASP A 720 23.99 21.29 -5.03
CA ASP A 720 23.74 20.31 -3.98
C ASP A 720 23.67 20.92 -2.57
N SER A 721 23.67 22.25 -2.46
CA SER A 721 23.52 22.94 -1.18
C SER A 721 22.12 22.74 -0.60
N PHE A 722 22.05 22.50 0.71
CA PHE A 722 20.80 22.27 1.43
C PHE A 722 20.62 23.18 2.65
N GLY A 723 21.38 24.28 2.70
CA GLY A 723 21.31 25.26 3.78
C GLY A 723 22.13 24.83 4.99
N ASN A 724 21.83 25.44 6.14
CA ASN A 724 22.54 25.15 7.37
C ASN A 724 22.27 23.72 7.85
N GLY A 725 23.29 23.12 8.43
CA GLY A 725 23.17 21.84 9.10
C GLY A 725 22.31 21.92 10.37
N ASN A 726 22.11 20.75 10.96
CA ASN A 726 21.49 20.57 12.25
C ASN A 726 22.38 19.75 13.19
N LYS A 727 22.14 19.75 14.50
CA LYS A 727 22.91 18.91 15.43
C LYS A 727 22.32 17.51 15.47
N PHE A 728 23.15 16.48 15.65
CA PHE A 728 22.76 15.09 15.96
C PHE A 728 21.93 14.36 14.88
N ILE A 729 21.75 14.97 13.71
CA ILE A 729 21.07 14.35 12.58
C ILE A 729 21.90 13.23 11.96
N THR A 730 21.19 12.19 11.50
CA THR A 730 21.79 11.01 10.87
C THR A 730 21.27 10.88 9.43
N PRO A 731 22.14 10.66 8.42
CA PRO A 731 21.67 10.46 7.04
C PRO A 731 20.99 9.09 6.91
N MET A 732 19.80 9.05 6.31
CA MET A 732 19.06 7.81 6.05
C MET A 732 19.12 7.48 4.55
N ILE A 733 19.55 6.27 4.21
CA ILE A 733 19.82 5.82 2.84
C ILE A 733 18.91 4.66 2.50
N VAL A 734 18.08 4.83 1.47
CA VAL A 734 17.18 3.78 1.00
C VAL A 734 16.72 4.07 -0.43
N ASN A 735 16.53 3.01 -1.20
CA ASN A 735 15.92 3.06 -2.53
C ASN A 735 16.61 4.07 -3.48
N GLY A 736 17.95 4.11 -3.47
CA GLY A 736 18.69 5.01 -4.35
C GLY A 736 18.75 6.46 -3.89
N LYS A 737 18.32 6.75 -2.66
CA LYS A 737 18.22 8.12 -2.12
C LYS A 737 18.87 8.24 -0.75
N VAL A 738 19.33 9.46 -0.46
CA VAL A 738 19.82 9.85 0.87
C VAL A 738 18.98 11.01 1.37
N TYR A 739 18.40 10.85 2.56
CA TYR A 739 17.55 11.81 3.23
C TYR A 739 18.30 12.44 4.40
N VAL A 740 18.33 13.77 4.45
CA VAL A 740 19.05 14.55 5.45
C VAL A 740 18.11 15.58 6.06
N GLY A 741 17.82 15.45 7.36
CA GLY A 741 17.05 16.45 8.11
C GLY A 741 17.77 17.81 8.16
N THR A 742 17.01 18.89 8.13
CA THR A 742 17.51 20.27 8.20
C THR A 742 16.68 21.10 9.18
N GLN A 743 17.02 22.38 9.31
CA GLN A 743 16.26 23.31 10.17
C GLN A 743 14.83 23.62 9.68
N ASN A 744 14.48 23.21 8.46
CA ASN A 744 13.20 23.56 7.82
C ASN A 744 12.71 22.53 6.78
N GLY A 745 13.24 21.32 6.79
CA GLY A 745 12.85 20.28 5.83
C GLY A 745 13.76 19.08 5.81
N VAL A 746 13.61 18.27 4.76
CA VAL A 746 14.49 17.15 4.45
C VAL A 746 15.08 17.35 3.07
N ALA A 747 16.41 17.39 2.97
CA ALA A 747 17.10 17.38 1.71
C ALA A 747 17.16 15.96 1.14
N VAL A 748 16.80 15.81 -0.14
CA VAL A 748 16.76 14.52 -0.82
C VAL A 748 17.85 14.49 -1.89
N PHE A 749 18.78 13.55 -1.75
CA PHE A 749 19.84 13.28 -2.71
C PHE A 749 19.57 11.97 -3.44
N GLY A 750 20.01 11.87 -4.68
CA GLY A 750 19.86 10.66 -5.49
C GLY A 750 20.59 10.78 -6.83
N LEU A 751 20.40 9.78 -7.68
CA LEU A 751 20.92 9.83 -9.04
C LEU A 751 20.22 10.93 -9.86
N LEU A 752 21.01 11.74 -10.53
CA LEU A 752 20.54 12.80 -11.42
C LEU A 752 19.92 12.17 -12.67
N PRO A 753 18.87 12.78 -13.25
CA PRO A 753 18.33 12.35 -14.53
C PRO A 753 19.45 12.32 -15.59
N THR A 754 19.53 11.23 -16.36
CA THR A 754 20.44 11.16 -17.51
C THR A 754 20.08 12.28 -18.49
N GLN A 755 21.03 13.17 -18.78
CA GLN A 755 20.86 14.23 -19.78
C GLN A 755 20.75 13.69 -21.20
#